data_AF-Q17LI9-F1
#
_entry.id   AF-Q17LI9-F1
#
_cell.length_a   1.000
_cell.length_b   1.000
_cell.length_c   1.000
_cell.angle_alpha   90.00
_cell.angle_beta   90.00
_cell.angle_gamma   90.00
#
_symmetry.space_group_name_H-M   'P 1'
#
loop_
_entity.id
_entity.type
_entity.pdbx_description
1 polymer ?
#
loop_
_entity_poly.entity_id
_entity_poly.type
_entity_poly.pdbx_seq_one_letter_code
_entity_poly.pdbx_strand_id
1 'polypeptide(L)'
;MSQPYVIRVMEEMGWGSDGGFIPIANEENKKLLDYVNRLGDRKTEGSSKVQVSDQRLNNLQAHLKNAQVEFDQNLKLLAEDKGQIDTEHGLLKLSENDGGKMRKMAKELTLLHILFFPTEEMKKLTANMERFTERIKWAKAALTEWKQVMDNGEETNKLIEKYCKLDKGRAEALEAKRKILEDKVSKRRTTLVALAEEYRSLEQVLERTSQLYRQAHSERRQLVLKWKEAVKHMNQREEDIKEVEAEIEKAREISAMLNDDLQAQVEFLEEQERNNKEIELGIAELNVEVSKLRNRLNALTDSVQLKTNEYQITRKAVQNVSNKLTGMRNKNRQALMEEAEKERQINTNLSQLEELREKYENFRSKTLCAQERLRQLNEIVEQEEKQIKVLSDETARLSTALYRAQTQLVSMRDEDKLLKIEIHSMESGIGKIKAAMKVQEKEIIRQTEISYSVDYNMEKIEKRIANMKGENKQEGASRAHAKLVQAEAIYYARMQNHSLLQAQIAKIQIDFRNLNAIYQQDCIEIDRMIGKLKEKSLMVEGGEKKLRQCTTENQERLVEKSLLKMRINQMEMLVDKQNDKMYTLERHRMELETAINERLIDIKSQKDMLMLKKKYLHDERAQLKADISERTLKIDQLKNRYELSLDLLGKNDDGTIVTATQIKIQNAQEKYMLLREGSELNVKILKAEEDLKALENTLKLMNFSNETYKRGFQKVDDDNPDIQQMNNIQNDYCKALSALKNVRTDLAFNTENLHNLNEEREESDKALEVTTKVRLDNNDILLKIQKELLDQKTKIQRAERELRLAIKAARAKTNDEDLLHTFQKDLNLKELEERNNMALHQMADLIEIFQEMNPTVNKYFYDKGLRLPVVRRAKSQISWRSENSPGSDYSGRD
;
A
#
# COMPACT_ATOMS: atom_id res chain seq x y z
N MET A 1 -52.06 87.88 -28.24
CA MET A 1 -51.36 86.63 -28.62
C MET A 1 -49.86 86.74 -28.33
N SER A 2 -49.47 87.20 -27.14
CA SER A 2 -48.09 87.68 -26.89
C SER A 2 -47.22 86.72 -26.08
N GLN A 3 -47.85 85.77 -25.36
CA GLN A 3 -47.16 84.85 -24.44
C GLN A 3 -46.12 83.93 -25.12
N PRO A 4 -46.37 83.30 -26.30
CA PRO A 4 -45.40 82.36 -26.87
C PRO A 4 -44.07 83.01 -27.23
N TYR A 5 -44.10 84.25 -27.72
CA TYR A 5 -42.89 85.00 -28.07
C TYR A 5 -42.09 85.42 -26.84
N VAL A 6 -42.77 85.85 -25.77
CA VAL A 6 -42.11 86.24 -24.51
C VAL A 6 -41.44 85.04 -23.84
N ILE A 7 -42.08 83.86 -23.84
CA ILE A 7 -41.48 82.62 -23.33
C ILE A 7 -40.24 82.25 -24.15
N ARG A 8 -40.34 82.26 -25.49
CA ARG A 8 -39.20 81.94 -26.36
C ARG A 8 -38.01 82.89 -26.18
N VAL A 9 -38.26 84.19 -25.99
CA VAL A 9 -37.19 85.17 -25.71
C VAL A 9 -36.60 84.98 -24.31
N MET A 10 -37.37 84.52 -23.31
CA MET A 10 -36.82 84.13 -22.00
C MET A 10 -35.92 82.89 -22.12
N GLU A 11 -36.33 81.89 -22.91
CA GLU A 11 -35.53 80.69 -23.21
C GLU A 11 -34.24 81.04 -23.98
N GLU A 12 -34.31 81.88 -25.02
CA GLU A 12 -33.16 82.37 -25.79
C GLU A 12 -32.19 83.23 -24.95
N MET A 13 -32.68 83.88 -23.89
CA MET A 13 -31.86 84.60 -22.89
C MET A 13 -31.27 83.69 -21.81
N GLY A 14 -31.53 82.38 -21.84
CA GLY A 14 -31.03 81.38 -20.89
C GLY A 14 -31.90 81.16 -19.63
N TRP A 15 -33.11 81.73 -19.59
CA TRP A 15 -34.03 81.64 -18.45
C TRP A 15 -35.12 80.59 -18.72
N GLY A 16 -34.75 79.30 -18.66
CA GLY A 16 -35.71 78.21 -18.77
C GLY A 16 -35.09 76.81 -18.92
N SER A 17 -33.97 76.71 -19.63
CA SER A 17 -33.20 75.47 -19.78
C SER A 17 -32.42 75.13 -18.51
N ASP A 18 -32.61 73.90 -18.01
CA ASP A 18 -31.76 73.22 -17.02
C ASP A 18 -31.49 73.96 -15.69
N GLY A 19 -32.45 74.76 -15.23
CA GLY A 19 -32.58 75.19 -13.82
C GLY A 19 -31.47 76.11 -13.27
N GLY A 20 -30.52 76.54 -14.10
CA GLY A 20 -29.26 77.12 -13.65
C GLY A 20 -29.28 78.56 -13.11
N PHE A 21 -30.34 79.35 -13.35
CA PHE A 21 -30.37 80.76 -12.92
C PHE A 21 -31.75 81.24 -12.45
N ILE A 22 -31.83 81.58 -11.16
CA ILE A 22 -32.93 82.31 -10.53
C ILE A 22 -32.33 83.51 -9.78
N PRO A 23 -32.90 84.72 -9.85
CA PRO A 23 -32.47 85.87 -9.03
C PRO A 23 -32.77 85.68 -7.54
N ILE A 24 -31.98 84.85 -6.87
CA ILE A 24 -32.10 84.58 -5.43
C ILE A 24 -31.53 85.77 -4.64
N ALA A 25 -32.41 86.56 -4.02
CA ALA A 25 -32.05 87.79 -3.31
C ALA A 25 -31.46 87.59 -1.89
N ASN A 26 -31.35 86.34 -1.38
CA ASN A 26 -30.75 86.02 -0.09
C ASN A 26 -29.57 85.04 -0.24
N GLU A 27 -28.43 85.35 0.39
CA GLU A 27 -27.20 84.56 0.31
C GLU A 27 -27.31 83.16 0.95
N GLU A 28 -28.14 83.01 1.98
CA GLU A 28 -28.37 81.71 2.63
C GLU A 28 -29.01 80.69 1.67
N ASN A 29 -30.03 81.13 0.92
CA ASN A 29 -30.72 80.32 -0.08
C ASN A 29 -29.77 79.90 -1.22
N LYS A 30 -28.77 80.72 -1.55
CA LYS A 30 -27.74 80.39 -2.55
C LYS A 30 -26.83 79.25 -2.06
N LYS A 31 -26.36 79.32 -0.80
CA LYS A 31 -25.57 78.25 -0.17
C LYS A 31 -26.36 76.93 -0.07
N LEU A 32 -27.67 77.02 0.15
CA LEU A 32 -28.60 75.89 0.15
C LEU A 32 -28.73 75.25 -1.25
N LEU A 33 -28.84 76.06 -2.31
CA LEU A 33 -28.86 75.58 -3.70
C LEU A 33 -27.54 74.87 -4.07
N ASP A 34 -26.39 75.44 -3.71
CA ASP A 34 -25.06 74.84 -3.94
C ASP A 34 -24.87 73.50 -3.19
N TYR A 35 -25.63 73.26 -2.12
CA TYR A 35 -25.64 71.99 -1.38
C TYR A 35 -26.61 70.98 -2.01
N VAL A 36 -27.80 71.42 -2.43
CA VAL A 36 -28.77 70.60 -3.17
C VAL A 36 -28.18 70.10 -4.48
N ASN A 37 -27.48 70.94 -5.24
CA ASN A 37 -26.84 70.56 -6.50
C ASN A 37 -25.78 69.47 -6.28
N ARG A 38 -24.91 69.62 -5.26
CA ARG A 38 -23.92 68.60 -4.87
C ARG A 38 -24.53 67.28 -4.38
N LEU A 39 -25.75 67.30 -3.83
CA LEU A 39 -26.51 66.09 -3.55
C LEU A 39 -27.16 65.50 -4.80
N GLY A 40 -27.56 66.35 -5.76
CA GLY A 40 -28.01 65.96 -7.10
C GLY A 40 -26.93 65.20 -7.87
N ASP A 41 -25.70 65.72 -7.93
CA ASP A 41 -24.56 65.07 -8.59
C ASP A 41 -24.25 63.69 -7.98
N ARG A 42 -24.32 63.57 -6.65
CA ARG A 42 -24.15 62.27 -5.97
C ARG A 42 -25.34 61.33 -6.20
N LYS A 43 -26.55 61.85 -6.40
CA LYS A 43 -27.73 61.06 -6.79
C LYS A 43 -27.60 60.55 -8.23
N THR A 44 -27.12 61.36 -9.18
CA THR A 44 -26.94 60.93 -10.59
C THR A 44 -25.78 59.94 -10.73
N GLU A 45 -24.67 60.13 -10.02
CA GLU A 45 -23.57 59.16 -9.95
C GLU A 45 -24.04 57.82 -9.32
N GLY A 46 -24.81 57.88 -8.24
CA GLY A 46 -25.41 56.69 -7.60
C GLY A 46 -26.40 55.97 -8.52
N SER A 47 -27.32 56.72 -9.13
CA SER A 47 -28.31 56.21 -10.09
C SER A 47 -27.64 55.53 -11.29
N SER A 48 -26.53 56.10 -11.80
CA SER A 48 -25.76 55.50 -12.90
C SER A 48 -25.15 54.14 -12.51
N LYS A 49 -24.64 54.01 -11.28
CA LYS A 49 -24.10 52.74 -10.75
C LYS A 49 -25.18 51.69 -10.52
N VAL A 50 -26.37 52.11 -10.08
CA VAL A 50 -27.56 51.25 -9.98
C VAL A 50 -27.99 50.80 -11.37
N GLN A 51 -28.17 51.71 -12.33
CA GLN A 51 -28.59 51.38 -13.70
C GLN A 51 -27.64 50.42 -14.42
N VAL A 52 -26.31 50.55 -14.24
CA VAL A 52 -25.32 49.58 -14.76
C VAL A 52 -25.45 48.21 -14.06
N SER A 53 -25.78 48.20 -12.77
CA SER A 53 -26.03 46.97 -12.02
C SER A 53 -27.33 46.28 -12.45
N ASP A 54 -28.39 47.04 -12.70
CA ASP A 54 -29.68 46.53 -13.19
C ASP A 54 -29.58 46.06 -14.64
N GLN A 55 -28.83 46.75 -15.52
CA GLN A 55 -28.52 46.24 -16.86
C GLN A 55 -27.76 44.93 -16.79
N ARG A 56 -26.79 44.78 -15.87
CA ARG A 56 -26.09 43.52 -15.63
C ARG A 56 -27.03 42.43 -15.08
N LEU A 57 -27.93 42.77 -14.16
CA LEU A 57 -28.92 41.86 -13.59
C LEU A 57 -29.90 41.38 -14.67
N ASN A 58 -30.46 42.29 -15.46
CA ASN A 58 -31.38 42.00 -16.56
C ASN A 58 -30.72 41.15 -17.66
N ASN A 59 -29.45 41.42 -17.99
CA ASN A 59 -28.69 40.57 -18.91
C ASN A 59 -28.48 39.16 -18.34
N LEU A 60 -28.21 39.02 -17.04
CA LEU A 60 -28.08 37.71 -16.38
C LEU A 60 -29.44 36.98 -16.28
N GLN A 61 -30.54 37.68 -16.02
CA GLN A 61 -31.90 37.12 -16.04
C GLN A 61 -32.31 36.71 -17.46
N ALA A 62 -31.96 37.47 -18.49
CA ALA A 62 -32.17 37.10 -19.88
C ALA A 62 -31.35 35.85 -20.26
N HIS A 63 -30.08 35.76 -19.83
CA HIS A 63 -29.28 34.55 -19.98
C HIS A 63 -29.86 33.34 -19.22
N LEU A 64 -30.36 33.53 -18.00
CA LEU A 64 -31.02 32.48 -17.22
C LEU A 64 -32.29 31.99 -17.92
N LYS A 65 -33.14 32.91 -18.37
CA LYS A 65 -34.38 32.60 -19.09
C LYS A 65 -34.10 31.90 -20.42
N ASN A 66 -33.07 32.34 -21.15
CA ASN A 66 -32.62 31.65 -22.36
C ASN A 66 -32.11 30.24 -22.04
N ALA A 67 -31.30 30.06 -20.98
CA ALA A 67 -30.84 28.74 -20.55
C ALA A 67 -31.99 27.82 -20.09
N GLN A 68 -33.04 28.36 -19.46
CA GLN A 68 -34.27 27.62 -19.14
C GLN A 68 -35.05 27.25 -20.40
N VAL A 69 -35.17 28.15 -21.38
CA VAL A 69 -35.82 27.86 -22.66
C VAL A 69 -35.04 26.83 -23.48
N GLU A 70 -33.72 26.89 -23.48
CA GLU A 70 -32.84 25.85 -24.06
C GLU A 70 -33.02 24.52 -23.32
N PHE A 71 -33.12 24.51 -21.99
CA PHE A 71 -33.37 23.30 -21.20
C PHE A 71 -34.75 22.68 -21.51
N ASP A 72 -35.81 23.48 -21.55
CA ASP A 72 -37.16 23.04 -21.94
C ASP A 72 -37.22 22.55 -23.39
N GLN A 73 -36.48 23.18 -24.31
CA GLN A 73 -36.35 22.73 -25.69
C GLN A 73 -35.59 21.40 -25.78
N ASN A 74 -34.51 21.21 -25.02
CA ASN A 74 -33.78 19.94 -24.97
C ASN A 74 -34.61 18.84 -24.30
N LEU A 75 -35.40 19.14 -23.26
CA LEU A 75 -36.34 18.17 -22.67
C LEU A 75 -37.44 17.74 -23.65
N LYS A 76 -38.00 18.68 -24.43
CA LYS A 76 -38.92 18.35 -25.53
C LYS A 76 -38.23 17.54 -26.62
N LEU A 77 -37.02 17.93 -27.03
CA LEU A 77 -36.27 17.20 -28.05
C LEU A 77 -35.92 15.78 -27.60
N LEU A 78 -35.68 15.54 -26.31
CA LEU A 78 -35.53 14.19 -25.73
C LEU A 78 -36.85 13.40 -25.66
N ALA A 79 -37.99 14.06 -25.44
CA ALA A 79 -39.31 13.42 -25.48
C ALA A 79 -39.72 13.05 -26.91
N GLU A 80 -39.49 13.95 -27.87
CA GLU A 80 -39.70 13.72 -29.29
C GLU A 80 -38.71 12.70 -29.87
N ASP A 81 -37.43 12.71 -29.50
CA ASP A 81 -36.46 11.66 -29.88
C ASP A 81 -36.89 10.29 -29.32
N LYS A 82 -37.42 10.24 -28.09
CA LYS A 82 -37.99 8.99 -27.52
C LYS A 82 -39.22 8.52 -28.30
N GLY A 83 -40.14 9.43 -28.64
CA GLY A 83 -41.27 9.13 -29.52
C GLY A 83 -40.83 8.71 -30.93
N GLN A 84 -39.72 9.25 -31.44
CA GLN A 84 -39.12 8.83 -32.69
C GLN A 84 -38.52 7.41 -32.57
N ILE A 85 -37.85 7.06 -31.46
CA ILE A 85 -37.36 5.69 -31.21
C ILE A 85 -38.52 4.69 -31.12
N ASP A 86 -39.59 5.02 -30.40
CA ASP A 86 -40.77 4.15 -30.28
C ASP A 86 -41.49 3.97 -31.64
N THR A 87 -41.58 5.02 -32.45
CA THR A 87 -42.16 4.94 -33.81
C THR A 87 -41.23 4.29 -34.83
N GLU A 88 -39.90 4.47 -34.76
CA GLU A 88 -38.93 3.73 -35.57
C GLU A 88 -38.92 2.24 -35.21
N HIS A 89 -39.11 1.87 -33.93
CA HIS A 89 -39.30 0.47 -33.54
C HIS A 89 -40.61 -0.12 -34.10
N GLY A 90 -41.69 0.67 -34.12
CA GLY A 90 -42.95 0.31 -34.79
C GLY A 90 -42.79 0.12 -36.30
N LEU A 91 -42.08 1.04 -36.98
CA LEU A 91 -41.76 0.97 -38.40
C LEU A 91 -40.82 -0.20 -38.73
N LEU A 92 -39.88 -0.55 -37.86
CA LEU A 92 -39.05 -1.75 -37.99
C LEU A 92 -39.92 -3.02 -37.97
N LYS A 93 -40.83 -3.16 -37.00
CA LYS A 93 -41.78 -4.27 -36.93
C LYS A 93 -42.71 -4.34 -38.14
N LEU A 94 -43.11 -3.20 -38.71
CA LEU A 94 -43.86 -3.14 -39.97
C LEU A 94 -43.00 -3.61 -41.15
N SER A 95 -41.76 -3.12 -41.26
CA SER A 95 -40.79 -3.51 -42.30
C SER A 95 -40.43 -5.00 -42.26
N GLU A 96 -40.32 -5.60 -41.07
CA GLU A 96 -40.12 -7.05 -40.89
C GLU A 96 -41.32 -7.86 -41.42
N ASN A 97 -42.54 -7.42 -41.10
CA ASN A 97 -43.79 -8.02 -41.59
C ASN A 97 -43.97 -7.85 -43.10
N ASP A 98 -43.67 -6.66 -43.64
CA ASP A 98 -43.77 -6.37 -45.06
C ASP A 98 -42.64 -7.04 -45.86
N GLY A 99 -41.44 -7.23 -45.28
CA GLY A 99 -40.45 -8.16 -45.78
C GLY A 99 -40.96 -9.60 -45.82
N GLY A 100 -41.85 -9.99 -44.91
CA GLY A 100 -42.64 -11.23 -44.99
C GLY A 100 -43.61 -11.27 -46.18
N LYS A 101 -44.34 -10.17 -46.45
CA LYS A 101 -45.27 -10.05 -47.59
C LYS A 101 -44.52 -10.02 -48.93
N MET A 102 -43.46 -9.25 -49.06
CA MET A 102 -42.67 -9.10 -50.29
C MET A 102 -42.01 -10.43 -50.69
N ARG A 103 -41.62 -11.28 -49.73
CA ARG A 103 -41.16 -12.66 -50.00
C ARG A 103 -42.26 -13.62 -50.48
N LYS A 104 -43.55 -13.25 -50.39
CA LYS A 104 -44.67 -13.91 -51.08
C LYS A 104 -44.92 -13.27 -52.44
N MET A 105 -45.05 -11.95 -52.49
CA MET A 105 -45.36 -11.18 -53.71
C MET A 105 -44.30 -11.35 -54.82
N ALA A 106 -43.03 -11.53 -54.45
CA ALA A 106 -41.95 -11.86 -55.38
C ALA A 106 -42.07 -13.24 -56.05
N LYS A 107 -42.97 -14.13 -55.57
CA LYS A 107 -43.33 -15.39 -56.24
C LYS A 107 -44.53 -15.25 -57.19
N GLU A 108 -45.25 -14.13 -57.14
CA GLU A 108 -46.42 -13.84 -57.97
C GLU A 108 -46.04 -12.90 -59.14
N LEU A 109 -45.12 -11.94 -58.89
CA LEU A 109 -44.66 -10.97 -59.88
C LEU A 109 -43.81 -11.55 -61.03
N THR A 110 -43.34 -12.79 -60.93
CA THR A 110 -42.68 -13.51 -62.04
C THR A 110 -43.65 -13.91 -63.17
N LEU A 111 -44.98 -13.81 -62.95
CA LEU A 111 -46.00 -14.24 -63.91
C LEU A 111 -46.52 -13.11 -64.84
N LEU A 112 -46.13 -11.84 -64.60
CA LEU A 112 -46.90 -10.67 -65.06
C LEU A 112 -46.10 -9.64 -65.89
N HIS A 113 -45.09 -10.08 -66.63
CA HIS A 113 -44.19 -9.20 -67.42
C HIS A 113 -44.45 -9.25 -68.95
N ILE A 114 -45.70 -9.05 -69.39
CA ILE A 114 -46.10 -9.06 -70.82
C ILE A 114 -47.18 -7.99 -71.09
N LEU A 115 -47.00 -7.17 -72.15
CA LEU A 115 -47.88 -6.06 -72.68
C LEU A 115 -47.91 -4.74 -71.85
N PHE A 116 -48.08 -3.52 -72.39
CA PHE A 116 -47.83 -2.91 -73.74
C PHE A 116 -47.83 -1.34 -73.65
N PHE A 117 -47.68 -0.59 -74.76
CA PHE A 117 -47.56 0.90 -74.86
C PHE A 117 -48.64 1.57 -75.79
N PRO A 118 -48.70 2.92 -76.01
CA PRO A 118 -49.92 3.68 -76.40
C PRO A 118 -49.92 4.47 -77.76
N THR A 119 -50.97 5.28 -78.00
CA THR A 119 -51.13 6.45 -78.95
C THR A 119 -51.89 7.58 -78.20
N GLU A 120 -52.09 8.86 -78.55
CA GLU A 120 -52.13 9.80 -79.71
C GLU A 120 -53.35 9.78 -80.68
N GLU A 121 -54.29 10.71 -80.47
CA GLU A 121 -55.21 11.29 -81.48
C GLU A 121 -55.53 12.78 -81.15
N MET A 122 -54.91 13.78 -81.82
CA MET A 122 -55.10 15.21 -81.44
C MET A 122 -54.81 16.27 -82.54
N LYS A 123 -55.05 15.97 -83.83
CA LYS A 123 -54.50 16.78 -84.96
C LYS A 123 -55.43 17.09 -86.17
N LYS A 124 -56.77 17.02 -86.06
CA LYS A 124 -57.66 17.06 -87.26
C LYS A 124 -58.81 18.10 -87.32
N LEU A 125 -58.98 19.00 -86.34
CA LEU A 125 -60.16 19.91 -86.30
C LEU A 125 -59.86 21.41 -86.52
N THR A 126 -58.63 21.79 -86.88
CA THR A 126 -58.15 23.18 -86.73
C THR A 126 -58.14 24.05 -88.00
N ALA A 127 -58.16 23.46 -89.21
CA ALA A 127 -57.58 24.09 -90.41
C ALA A 127 -58.47 25.04 -91.26
N ASN A 128 -59.79 25.14 -91.01
CA ASN A 128 -60.72 25.82 -91.95
C ASN A 128 -61.44 27.07 -91.39
N MET A 129 -61.22 27.44 -90.12
CA MET A 129 -61.92 28.56 -89.45
C MET A 129 -61.22 29.93 -89.61
N GLU A 130 -60.02 29.93 -90.20
CA GLU A 130 -59.06 31.03 -90.06
C GLU A 130 -59.27 32.13 -91.11
N ARG A 131 -59.27 31.76 -92.40
CA ARG A 131 -58.98 32.63 -93.57
C ARG A 131 -59.84 33.86 -93.83
N PHE A 132 -61.09 33.91 -93.34
CA PHE A 132 -61.94 35.11 -93.48
C PHE A 132 -62.25 35.83 -92.17
N THR A 133 -61.95 35.21 -91.03
CA THR A 133 -61.78 36.02 -89.80
C THR A 133 -60.44 36.76 -89.85
N GLU A 134 -59.40 36.17 -90.45
CA GLU A 134 -58.00 36.65 -90.48
C GLU A 134 -57.79 38.15 -90.62
N ARG A 135 -58.50 38.89 -91.48
CA ARG A 135 -58.17 40.31 -91.77
C ARG A 135 -58.88 41.34 -90.88
N ILE A 136 -60.09 41.04 -90.38
CA ILE A 136 -60.79 41.84 -89.35
C ILE A 136 -60.48 41.35 -87.94
N LYS A 137 -59.99 40.11 -87.80
CA LYS A 137 -58.97 39.78 -86.80
C LYS A 137 -57.81 40.75 -86.99
N TRP A 138 -56.91 40.62 -87.96
CA TRP A 138 -55.59 41.30 -88.01
C TRP A 138 -55.49 42.72 -87.41
N ALA A 139 -56.41 43.67 -87.67
CA ALA A 139 -56.38 44.96 -86.97
C ALA A 139 -56.78 44.88 -85.47
N LYS A 140 -57.89 44.21 -85.15
CA LYS A 140 -58.36 43.97 -83.79
C LYS A 140 -57.51 42.92 -83.05
N ALA A 141 -56.92 42.01 -83.79
CA ALA A 141 -56.09 40.90 -83.37
C ALA A 141 -54.63 41.29 -83.28
N ALA A 142 -54.10 42.26 -84.03
CA ALA A 142 -52.84 42.90 -83.68
C ALA A 142 -53.02 43.66 -82.35
N LEU A 143 -54.14 44.34 -82.14
CA LEU A 143 -54.41 45.03 -80.87
C LEU A 143 -54.63 44.04 -79.71
N THR A 144 -55.32 42.91 -79.92
CA THR A 144 -55.37 41.83 -78.92
C THR A 144 -54.16 40.91 -78.93
N GLU A 145 -53.25 40.93 -79.91
CA GLU A 145 -51.95 40.23 -79.89
C GLU A 145 -50.98 41.06 -79.09
N TRP A 146 -50.88 42.38 -79.31
CA TRP A 146 -50.11 43.25 -78.42
C TRP A 146 -50.68 43.20 -77.00
N LYS A 147 -52.00 43.15 -76.84
CA LYS A 147 -52.59 42.93 -75.52
C LYS A 147 -52.34 41.51 -74.99
N GLN A 148 -52.46 40.45 -75.78
CA GLN A 148 -52.13 39.08 -75.37
C GLN A 148 -50.63 38.81 -75.25
N VAL A 149 -49.73 39.60 -75.83
CA VAL A 149 -48.28 39.47 -75.68
C VAL A 149 -47.81 40.28 -74.47
N MET A 150 -48.52 41.35 -74.10
CA MET A 150 -48.41 41.97 -72.78
C MET A 150 -49.05 41.12 -71.70
N ASP A 151 -50.26 40.58 -71.89
CA ASP A 151 -50.97 39.74 -70.93
C ASP A 151 -50.29 38.36 -70.79
N ASN A 152 -49.92 37.67 -71.88
CA ASN A 152 -49.08 36.46 -71.83
C ASN A 152 -47.65 36.80 -71.37
N GLY A 153 -47.15 38.02 -71.63
CA GLY A 153 -45.86 38.49 -71.12
C GLY A 153 -45.89 38.65 -69.61
N GLU A 154 -46.99 39.19 -69.08
CA GLU A 154 -47.30 39.21 -67.66
C GLU A 154 -47.55 37.80 -67.10
N GLU A 155 -48.27 36.92 -67.78
CA GLU A 155 -48.51 35.54 -67.33
C GLU A 155 -47.22 34.70 -67.34
N THR A 156 -46.38 34.84 -68.35
CA THR A 156 -45.05 34.20 -68.38
C THR A 156 -44.12 34.81 -67.34
N ASN A 157 -44.14 36.13 -67.10
CA ASN A 157 -43.41 36.74 -65.99
C ASN A 157 -43.96 36.29 -64.62
N LYS A 158 -45.28 36.18 -64.44
CA LYS A 158 -45.93 35.63 -63.22
C LYS A 158 -45.60 34.15 -63.04
N LEU A 159 -45.45 33.40 -64.13
CA LEU A 159 -45.05 31.99 -64.13
C LEU A 159 -43.55 31.84 -63.83
N ILE A 160 -42.69 32.69 -64.38
CA ILE A 160 -41.25 32.77 -64.06
C ILE A 160 -41.07 33.19 -62.61
N GLU A 161 -41.78 34.20 -62.11
CA GLU A 161 -41.79 34.55 -60.68
C GLU A 161 -42.25 33.37 -59.82
N LYS A 162 -43.29 32.63 -60.24
CA LYS A 162 -43.78 31.45 -59.53
C LYS A 162 -42.72 30.35 -59.48
N TYR A 163 -42.01 30.09 -60.59
CA TYR A 163 -40.89 29.15 -60.61
C TYR A 163 -39.71 29.65 -59.77
N CYS A 164 -39.29 30.91 -59.88
CA CYS A 164 -38.25 31.49 -59.03
C CYS A 164 -38.62 31.46 -57.53
N LYS A 165 -39.89 31.63 -57.16
CA LYS A 165 -40.39 31.50 -55.78
C LYS A 165 -40.38 30.03 -55.32
N LEU A 166 -40.76 29.09 -56.19
CA LEU A 166 -40.69 27.64 -55.92
C LEU A 166 -39.25 27.14 -55.79
N ASP A 167 -38.34 27.56 -56.67
CA ASP A 167 -36.94 27.18 -56.66
C ASP A 167 -36.17 27.86 -55.52
N LYS A 168 -36.52 29.11 -55.15
CA LYS A 168 -36.04 29.74 -53.91
C LYS A 168 -36.48 28.94 -52.69
N GLY A 169 -37.78 28.61 -52.57
CA GLY A 169 -38.27 27.79 -51.46
C GLY A 169 -37.66 26.39 -51.43
N ARG A 170 -37.35 25.81 -52.61
CA ARG A 170 -36.63 24.53 -52.74
C ARG A 170 -35.16 24.65 -52.31
N ALA A 171 -34.49 25.74 -52.65
CA ALA A 171 -33.12 26.02 -52.21
C ALA A 171 -33.06 26.25 -50.69
N GLU A 172 -33.99 27.02 -50.13
CA GLU A 172 -34.15 27.23 -48.70
C GLU A 172 -34.43 25.92 -47.95
N ALA A 173 -35.29 25.06 -48.49
CA ALA A 173 -35.56 23.73 -47.93
C ALA A 173 -34.34 22.77 -48.03
N LEU A 174 -33.56 22.85 -49.11
CA LEU A 174 -32.33 22.07 -49.27
C LEU A 174 -31.21 22.55 -48.35
N GLU A 175 -31.06 23.86 -48.14
CA GLU A 175 -30.09 24.43 -47.22
C GLU A 175 -30.47 24.20 -45.74
N ALA A 176 -31.76 24.24 -45.41
CA ALA A 176 -32.26 23.79 -44.11
C ALA A 176 -31.97 22.30 -43.88
N LYS A 177 -32.25 21.44 -44.88
CA LYS A 177 -31.93 20.01 -44.84
C LYS A 177 -30.42 19.76 -44.72
N ARG A 178 -29.58 20.56 -45.39
CA ARG A 178 -28.12 20.52 -45.26
C ARG A 178 -27.71 20.81 -43.82
N LYS A 179 -28.16 21.92 -43.22
CA LYS A 179 -27.81 22.28 -41.84
C LYS A 179 -28.21 21.19 -40.83
N ILE A 180 -29.42 20.64 -40.97
CA ILE A 180 -29.89 19.52 -40.15
C ILE A 180 -28.99 18.28 -40.30
N LEU A 181 -28.47 18.00 -41.51
CA LEU A 181 -27.51 16.92 -41.74
C LEU A 181 -26.11 17.25 -41.20
N GLU A 182 -25.65 18.49 -41.32
CA GLU A 182 -24.36 18.98 -40.82
C GLU A 182 -24.31 18.92 -39.28
N ASP A 183 -25.38 19.33 -38.60
CA ASP A 183 -25.58 19.16 -37.15
C ASP A 183 -25.66 17.68 -36.75
N LYS A 184 -26.37 16.84 -37.51
CA LYS A 184 -26.44 15.38 -37.24
C LYS A 184 -25.09 14.68 -37.42
N VAL A 185 -24.28 15.12 -38.38
CA VAL A 185 -22.89 14.65 -38.56
C VAL A 185 -22.00 15.14 -37.42
N SER A 186 -22.14 16.40 -37.00
CA SER A 186 -21.42 16.97 -35.85
C SER A 186 -21.72 16.20 -34.56
N LYS A 187 -23.00 16.04 -34.21
CA LYS A 187 -23.46 15.25 -33.04
C LYS A 187 -22.97 13.80 -33.09
N ARG A 188 -23.06 13.12 -34.26
CA ARG A 188 -22.54 11.76 -34.41
C ARG A 188 -21.01 11.67 -34.26
N ARG A 189 -20.28 12.71 -34.66
CA ARG A 189 -18.82 12.79 -34.51
C ARG A 189 -18.41 12.99 -33.05
N THR A 190 -19.10 13.84 -32.29
CA THR A 190 -18.81 14.02 -30.86
C THR A 190 -19.13 12.76 -30.05
N THR A 191 -20.27 12.09 -30.31
CA THR A 191 -20.59 10.81 -29.65
C THR A 191 -19.61 9.70 -30.03
N LEU A 192 -19.14 9.65 -31.28
CA LEU A 192 -18.13 8.66 -31.71
C LEU A 192 -16.79 8.87 -30.99
N VAL A 193 -16.36 10.12 -30.81
CA VAL A 193 -15.13 10.45 -30.07
C VAL A 193 -15.27 10.06 -28.59
N ALA A 194 -16.37 10.45 -27.93
CA ALA A 194 -16.62 10.08 -26.54
C ALA A 194 -16.62 8.55 -26.32
N LEU A 195 -17.34 7.79 -27.15
CA LEU A 195 -17.37 6.33 -27.08
C LEU A 195 -16.00 5.68 -27.36
N ALA A 196 -15.17 6.28 -28.22
CA ALA A 196 -13.82 5.81 -28.49
C ALA A 196 -12.84 6.10 -27.33
N GLU A 197 -13.02 7.23 -26.64
CA GLU A 197 -12.27 7.59 -25.42
C GLU A 197 -12.69 6.70 -24.24
N GLU A 198 -13.99 6.46 -24.05
CA GLU A 198 -14.53 5.51 -23.07
C GLU A 198 -14.01 4.09 -23.32
N TYR A 199 -14.14 3.56 -24.55
CA TYR A 199 -13.60 2.25 -24.93
C TYR A 199 -12.10 2.14 -24.60
N ARG A 200 -11.31 3.15 -24.98
CA ARG A 200 -9.86 3.17 -24.72
C ARG A 200 -9.54 3.20 -23.23
N SER A 201 -10.34 3.90 -22.43
CA SER A 201 -10.19 3.92 -20.97
C SER A 201 -10.49 2.56 -20.34
N LEU A 202 -11.53 1.87 -20.81
CA LEU A 202 -11.89 0.53 -20.38
C LEU A 202 -10.84 -0.51 -20.78
N GLU A 203 -10.29 -0.41 -22.00
CA GLU A 203 -9.19 -1.25 -22.48
C GLU A 203 -7.93 -1.07 -21.61
N GLN A 204 -7.59 0.17 -21.23
CA GLN A 204 -6.48 0.47 -20.32
C GLN A 204 -6.72 -0.08 -18.89
N VAL A 205 -7.96 -0.01 -18.38
CA VAL A 205 -8.34 -0.59 -17.09
C VAL A 205 -8.29 -2.12 -17.12
N LEU A 206 -8.73 -2.75 -18.23
CA LEU A 206 -8.64 -4.20 -18.43
C LEU A 206 -7.18 -4.67 -18.54
N GLU A 207 -6.31 -3.93 -19.23
CA GLU A 207 -4.88 -4.25 -19.25
C GLU A 207 -4.27 -4.12 -17.84
N ARG A 208 -4.55 -3.01 -17.15
CA ARG A 208 -3.99 -2.76 -15.81
C ARG A 208 -4.47 -3.78 -14.78
N THR A 209 -5.74 -4.17 -14.80
CA THR A 209 -6.26 -5.25 -13.94
C THR A 209 -5.66 -6.60 -14.33
N SER A 210 -5.47 -6.91 -15.62
CA SER A 210 -4.75 -8.12 -16.06
C SER A 210 -3.31 -8.18 -15.54
N GLN A 211 -2.59 -7.05 -15.54
CA GLN A 211 -1.25 -6.95 -14.95
C GLN A 211 -1.28 -7.24 -13.43
N LEU A 212 -2.22 -6.62 -12.69
CA LEU A 212 -2.38 -6.84 -11.25
C LEU A 212 -2.75 -8.30 -10.91
N TYR A 213 -3.61 -8.95 -11.69
CA TYR A 213 -3.92 -10.37 -11.53
C TYR A 213 -2.69 -11.27 -11.74
N ARG A 214 -1.85 -10.97 -12.76
CA ARG A 214 -0.58 -11.70 -13.00
C ARG A 214 0.39 -11.51 -11.83
N GLN A 215 0.51 -10.29 -11.32
CA GLN A 215 1.34 -9.96 -10.16
C GLN A 215 0.88 -10.74 -8.91
N ALA A 216 -0.39 -10.64 -8.53
CA ALA A 216 -0.95 -11.36 -7.39
C ALA A 216 -0.83 -12.89 -7.53
N HIS A 217 -0.92 -13.43 -8.76
CA HIS A 217 -0.65 -14.85 -9.03
C HIS A 217 0.86 -15.22 -8.98
N SER A 218 1.77 -14.27 -9.13
CA SER A 218 3.21 -14.47 -8.89
C SER A 218 3.49 -14.47 -7.39
N GLU A 219 3.03 -13.43 -6.68
CA GLU A 219 3.17 -13.26 -5.23
C GLU A 219 2.57 -14.43 -4.45
N ARG A 220 1.36 -14.89 -4.80
CA ARG A 220 0.74 -16.09 -4.22
C ARG A 220 1.59 -17.35 -4.43
N ARG A 221 2.25 -17.50 -5.58
CA ARG A 221 3.14 -18.64 -5.85
C ARG A 221 4.43 -18.55 -5.02
N GLN A 222 5.02 -17.36 -4.89
CA GLN A 222 6.16 -17.13 -4.00
C GLN A 222 5.82 -17.38 -2.53
N LEU A 223 4.65 -16.94 -2.06
CA LEU A 223 4.17 -17.17 -0.70
C LEU A 223 3.96 -18.67 -0.41
N VAL A 224 3.37 -19.40 -1.36
CA VAL A 224 3.21 -20.87 -1.24
C VAL A 224 4.56 -21.60 -1.23
N LEU A 225 5.57 -21.12 -1.98
CA LEU A 225 6.93 -21.67 -1.91
C LEU A 225 7.58 -21.38 -0.54
N LYS A 226 7.55 -20.13 -0.06
CA LYS A 226 8.06 -19.75 1.27
C LYS A 226 7.36 -20.52 2.40
N TRP A 227 6.06 -20.75 2.29
CA TRP A 227 5.31 -21.57 3.25
C TRP A 227 5.74 -23.04 3.22
N LYS A 228 5.92 -23.64 2.04
CA LYS A 228 6.46 -25.01 1.92
C LYS A 228 7.88 -25.14 2.51
N GLU A 229 8.72 -24.13 2.31
CA GLU A 229 10.07 -24.10 2.89
C GLU A 229 10.00 -23.94 4.42
N ALA A 230 9.14 -23.06 4.95
CA ALA A 230 8.91 -22.91 6.38
C ALA A 230 8.38 -24.20 7.03
N VAL A 231 7.42 -24.89 6.41
CA VAL A 231 6.93 -26.20 6.87
C VAL A 231 8.06 -27.24 6.86
N LYS A 232 8.91 -27.28 5.82
CA LYS A 232 10.07 -28.18 5.80
C LYS A 232 11.05 -27.88 6.95
N HIS A 233 11.32 -26.61 7.24
CA HIS A 233 12.17 -26.22 8.38
C HIS A 233 11.53 -26.53 9.74
N MET A 234 10.20 -26.44 9.85
CA MET A 234 9.47 -26.83 11.05
C MET A 234 9.56 -28.33 11.30
N ASN A 235 9.28 -29.15 10.27
CA ASN A 235 9.39 -30.60 10.35
C ASN A 235 10.82 -31.06 10.69
N GLN A 236 11.84 -30.44 10.07
CA GLN A 236 13.25 -30.73 10.42
C GLN A 236 13.51 -30.45 11.91
N ARG A 237 13.10 -29.29 12.43
CA ARG A 237 13.25 -28.98 13.86
C ARG A 237 12.49 -29.94 14.77
N GLU A 238 11.33 -30.43 14.34
CA GLU A 238 10.56 -31.44 15.09
C GLU A 238 11.22 -32.82 15.07
N GLU A 239 12.11 -33.09 14.11
CA GLU A 239 12.94 -34.29 14.03
C GLU A 239 14.24 -34.11 14.85
N ASP A 240 14.90 -32.95 14.71
CA ASP A 240 16.04 -32.52 15.54
C ASP A 240 15.69 -32.55 17.04
N ILE A 241 14.49 -32.10 17.43
CA ILE A 241 13.99 -32.13 18.82
C ILE A 241 13.86 -33.58 19.33
N LYS A 242 13.34 -34.50 18.51
CA LYS A 242 13.19 -35.92 18.91
C LYS A 242 14.53 -36.62 19.05
N GLU A 243 15.52 -36.24 18.25
CA GLU A 243 16.90 -36.71 18.43
C GLU A 243 17.48 -36.23 19.77
N VAL A 244 17.31 -34.94 20.11
CA VAL A 244 17.73 -34.37 21.40
C VAL A 244 16.96 -34.96 22.60
N GLU A 245 15.65 -35.21 22.47
CA GLU A 245 14.87 -35.91 23.51
C GLU A 245 15.40 -37.33 23.75
N ALA A 246 15.79 -38.05 22.68
CA ALA A 246 16.41 -39.37 22.78
C ALA A 246 17.87 -39.33 23.32
N GLU A 247 18.60 -38.23 23.14
CA GLU A 247 19.90 -38.02 23.83
C GLU A 247 19.71 -37.72 25.31
N ILE A 248 18.70 -36.93 25.69
CA ILE A 248 18.36 -36.63 27.09
C ILE A 248 17.94 -37.90 27.83
N GLU A 249 17.15 -38.79 27.22
CA GLU A 249 16.75 -40.04 27.89
C GLU A 249 17.94 -40.99 28.09
N LYS A 250 18.82 -41.15 27.10
CA LYS A 250 20.09 -41.89 27.26
C LYS A 250 20.97 -41.29 28.35
N ALA A 251 21.01 -39.97 28.48
CA ALA A 251 21.75 -39.29 29.55
C ALA A 251 21.14 -39.57 30.93
N ARG A 252 19.81 -39.71 31.05
CA ARG A 252 19.13 -40.16 32.27
C ARG A 252 19.43 -41.62 32.59
N GLU A 253 19.38 -42.52 31.61
CA GLU A 253 19.75 -43.93 31.77
C GLU A 253 21.19 -44.08 32.30
N ILE A 254 22.15 -43.38 31.68
CA ILE A 254 23.55 -43.36 32.13
C ILE A 254 23.67 -42.75 33.54
N SER A 255 22.93 -41.68 33.84
CA SER A 255 22.97 -41.05 35.16
C SER A 255 22.32 -41.90 36.26
N ALA A 256 21.36 -42.77 35.92
CA ALA A 256 20.79 -43.74 36.84
C ALA A 256 21.79 -44.86 37.13
N MET A 257 22.37 -45.47 36.09
CA MET A 257 23.42 -46.49 36.25
C MET A 257 24.60 -45.98 37.09
N LEU A 258 25.05 -44.74 36.87
CA LEU A 258 26.15 -44.15 37.63
C LEU A 258 25.79 -43.86 39.09
N ASN A 259 24.50 -43.66 39.39
CA ASN A 259 23.99 -43.50 40.74
C ASN A 259 23.89 -44.86 41.47
N ASP A 260 23.47 -45.90 40.76
CA ASP A 260 23.44 -47.28 41.28
C ASP A 260 24.87 -47.78 41.57
N ASP A 261 25.82 -47.54 40.65
CA ASP A 261 27.26 -47.79 40.85
C ASP A 261 27.82 -47.04 42.07
N LEU A 262 27.40 -45.78 42.26
CA LEU A 262 27.82 -44.95 43.40
C LEU A 262 27.25 -45.49 44.71
N GLN A 263 25.97 -45.88 44.74
CA GLN A 263 25.35 -46.46 45.93
C GLN A 263 26.02 -47.78 46.31
N ALA A 264 26.31 -48.66 45.35
CA ALA A 264 27.06 -49.89 45.58
C ALA A 264 28.48 -49.64 46.13
N GLN A 265 29.15 -48.56 45.71
CA GLN A 265 30.44 -48.14 46.29
C GLN A 265 30.31 -47.59 47.72
N VAL A 266 29.23 -46.89 48.05
CA VAL A 266 28.94 -46.44 49.43
C VAL A 266 28.67 -47.64 50.34
N GLU A 267 27.79 -48.56 49.94
CA GLU A 267 27.48 -49.78 50.70
C GLU A 267 28.75 -50.64 50.91
N PHE A 268 29.61 -50.76 49.90
CA PHE A 268 30.91 -51.43 50.03
C PHE A 268 31.86 -50.71 51.01
N LEU A 269 31.90 -49.37 50.99
CA LEU A 269 32.74 -48.57 51.89
C LEU A 269 32.29 -48.70 53.35
N GLU A 270 30.97 -48.65 53.61
CA GLU A 270 30.41 -48.87 54.96
C GLU A 270 30.77 -50.26 55.50
N GLU A 271 30.72 -51.30 54.66
CA GLU A 271 31.13 -52.66 55.04
C GLU A 271 32.65 -52.76 55.29
N GLN A 272 33.50 -52.08 54.51
CA GLN A 272 34.94 -52.02 54.81
C GLN A 272 35.23 -51.24 56.10
N GLU A 273 34.49 -50.16 56.38
CA GLU A 273 34.58 -49.47 57.67
C GLU A 273 34.18 -50.36 58.85
N ARG A 274 33.12 -51.17 58.70
CA ARG A 274 32.67 -52.13 59.71
C ARG A 274 33.74 -53.20 59.96
N ASN A 275 34.27 -53.80 58.90
CA ASN A 275 35.35 -54.79 58.96
C ASN A 275 36.61 -54.21 59.63
N ASN A 276 37.01 -52.99 59.30
CA ASN A 276 38.15 -52.31 59.95
C ASN A 276 37.92 -52.13 61.46
N LYS A 277 36.72 -51.72 61.89
CA LYS A 277 36.36 -51.57 63.32
C LYS A 277 36.39 -52.92 64.06
N GLU A 278 35.98 -54.01 63.41
CA GLU A 278 36.07 -55.38 63.95
C GLU A 278 37.54 -55.84 64.08
N ILE A 279 38.40 -55.52 63.11
CA ILE A 279 39.85 -55.78 63.16
C ILE A 279 40.54 -54.97 64.26
N GLU A 280 40.19 -53.69 64.43
CA GLU A 280 40.73 -52.84 65.51
C GLU A 280 40.37 -53.39 66.91
N LEU A 281 39.15 -53.89 67.10
CA LEU A 281 38.74 -54.56 68.34
C LEU A 281 39.55 -55.84 68.58
N GLY A 282 39.73 -56.69 67.56
CA GLY A 282 40.58 -57.89 67.68
C GLY A 282 42.05 -57.58 67.99
N ILE A 283 42.59 -56.48 67.45
CA ILE A 283 43.93 -55.97 67.79
C ILE A 283 43.97 -55.49 69.25
N ALA A 284 42.93 -54.84 69.76
CA ALA A 284 42.86 -54.42 71.16
C ALA A 284 42.85 -55.62 72.13
N GLU A 285 42.07 -56.66 71.84
CA GLU A 285 42.03 -57.90 72.64
C GLU A 285 43.39 -58.62 72.65
N LEU A 286 44.03 -58.77 71.47
CA LEU A 286 45.36 -59.36 71.36
C LEU A 286 46.43 -58.58 72.14
N ASN A 287 46.36 -57.23 72.14
CA ASN A 287 47.27 -56.41 72.94
C ASN A 287 47.09 -56.61 74.46
N VAL A 288 45.87 -56.87 74.92
CA VAL A 288 45.59 -57.22 76.32
C VAL A 288 46.20 -58.59 76.67
N GLU A 289 46.04 -59.61 75.83
CA GLU A 289 46.68 -60.93 76.06
C GLU A 289 48.21 -60.88 76.01
N VAL A 290 48.79 -60.18 75.02
CA VAL A 290 50.25 -59.94 74.97
C VAL A 290 50.76 -59.25 76.24
N SER A 291 49.97 -58.32 76.81
CA SER A 291 50.31 -57.65 78.07
C SER A 291 50.24 -58.59 79.28
N LYS A 292 49.22 -59.46 79.36
CA LYS A 292 49.14 -60.54 80.38
C LYS A 292 50.34 -61.49 80.29
N LEU A 293 50.70 -61.93 79.08
CA LEU A 293 51.82 -62.84 78.83
C LEU A 293 53.17 -62.21 79.19
N ARG A 294 53.40 -60.93 78.87
CA ARG A 294 54.60 -60.18 79.30
C ARG A 294 54.71 -60.12 80.83
N ASN A 295 53.63 -59.78 81.53
CA ASN A 295 53.61 -59.74 82.99
C ASN A 295 53.88 -61.14 83.61
N ARG A 296 53.35 -62.20 83.00
CA ARG A 296 53.59 -63.60 83.41
C ARG A 296 55.05 -64.01 83.22
N LEU A 297 55.70 -63.57 82.14
CA LEU A 297 57.10 -63.85 81.84
C LEU A 297 58.04 -63.08 82.79
N ASN A 298 57.73 -61.83 83.14
CA ASN A 298 58.49 -61.06 84.13
C ASN A 298 58.49 -61.78 85.50
N ALA A 299 57.31 -62.15 86.01
CA ALA A 299 57.20 -62.84 87.30
C ALA A 299 57.92 -64.21 87.35
N LEU A 300 57.98 -64.94 86.22
CA LEU A 300 58.81 -66.14 86.09
C LEU A 300 60.31 -65.81 86.10
N THR A 301 60.72 -64.73 85.43
CA THR A 301 62.12 -64.25 85.39
C THR A 301 62.63 -63.91 86.80
N ASP A 302 61.84 -63.18 87.58
CA ASP A 302 62.17 -62.81 88.97
C ASP A 302 62.33 -64.06 89.87
N SER A 303 61.46 -65.05 89.68
CA SER A 303 61.53 -66.34 90.39
C SER A 303 62.82 -67.11 90.07
N VAL A 304 63.26 -67.11 88.79
CA VAL A 304 64.53 -67.72 88.37
C VAL A 304 65.74 -66.96 88.93
N GLN A 305 65.70 -65.63 89.02
CA GLN A 305 66.76 -64.86 89.68
C GLN A 305 66.88 -65.19 91.18
N LEU A 306 65.75 -65.26 91.90
CA LEU A 306 65.72 -65.67 93.30
C LEU A 306 66.35 -67.05 93.52
N LYS A 307 65.99 -68.06 92.71
CA LYS A 307 66.57 -69.40 92.80
C LYS A 307 68.05 -69.46 92.38
N THR A 308 68.48 -68.60 91.45
CA THR A 308 69.89 -68.44 91.10
C THR A 308 70.71 -67.90 92.30
N ASN A 309 70.15 -66.97 93.08
CA ASN A 309 70.80 -66.42 94.27
C ASN A 309 70.91 -67.45 95.40
N GLU A 310 69.85 -68.23 95.66
CA GLU A 310 69.88 -69.36 96.62
C GLU A 310 70.99 -70.38 96.27
N TYR A 311 71.12 -70.74 94.98
CA TYR A 311 72.16 -71.63 94.49
C TYR A 311 73.58 -71.06 94.69
N GLN A 312 73.79 -69.76 94.44
CA GLN A 312 75.10 -69.14 94.67
C GLN A 312 75.50 -69.12 96.15
N ILE A 313 74.55 -68.94 97.07
CA ILE A 313 74.79 -68.96 98.52
C ILE A 313 75.20 -70.37 98.98
N THR A 314 74.44 -71.39 98.59
CA THR A 314 74.74 -72.79 98.96
C THR A 314 76.08 -73.27 98.37
N ARG A 315 76.39 -72.92 97.12
CA ARG A 315 77.69 -73.18 96.49
C ARG A 315 78.86 -72.56 97.26
N LYS A 316 78.73 -71.30 97.73
CA LYS A 316 79.77 -70.64 98.56
C LYS A 316 79.96 -71.35 99.91
N ALA A 317 78.89 -71.82 100.55
CA ALA A 317 78.98 -72.57 101.80
C ALA A 317 79.76 -73.89 101.64
N VAL A 318 79.47 -74.67 100.57
CA VAL A 318 80.19 -75.92 100.28
C VAL A 318 81.68 -75.68 100.02
N GLN A 319 82.04 -74.63 99.29
CA GLN A 319 83.45 -74.30 99.04
C GLN A 319 84.22 -74.01 100.34
N ASN A 320 83.62 -73.29 101.29
CA ASN A 320 84.24 -72.99 102.59
C ASN A 320 84.47 -74.26 103.42
N VAL A 321 83.56 -75.24 103.39
CA VAL A 321 83.74 -76.54 104.07
C VAL A 321 84.88 -77.33 103.43
N SER A 322 84.94 -77.37 102.08
CA SER A 322 86.03 -78.04 101.34
C SER A 322 87.40 -77.47 101.69
N ASN A 323 87.54 -76.13 101.71
CA ASN A 323 88.78 -75.43 102.06
C ASN A 323 89.22 -75.72 103.52
N LYS A 324 88.27 -75.98 104.42
CA LYS A 324 88.57 -76.31 105.83
C LYS A 324 89.07 -77.76 105.98
N LEU A 325 88.54 -78.69 105.16
CA LEU A 325 88.97 -80.08 105.12
C LEU A 325 90.39 -80.25 104.54
N THR A 326 90.73 -79.52 103.48
CA THR A 326 92.10 -79.55 102.91
C THR A 326 93.14 -79.01 103.88
N GLY A 327 92.83 -77.93 104.62
CA GLY A 327 93.68 -77.41 105.69
C GLY A 327 93.99 -78.44 106.78
N MET A 328 93.01 -79.25 107.19
CA MET A 328 93.22 -80.33 108.17
C MET A 328 94.08 -81.47 107.60
N ARG A 329 93.87 -81.87 106.33
CA ARG A 329 94.68 -82.90 105.67
C ARG A 329 96.16 -82.51 105.57
N ASN A 330 96.46 -81.25 105.28
CA ASN A 330 97.85 -80.78 105.19
C ASN A 330 98.59 -80.84 106.54
N LYS A 331 97.92 -80.49 107.65
CA LYS A 331 98.51 -80.64 109.00
C LYS A 331 98.86 -82.08 109.33
N ASN A 332 97.96 -83.03 109.01
CA ASN A 332 98.19 -84.45 109.27
C ASN A 332 99.36 -85.02 108.42
N ARG A 333 99.48 -84.57 107.16
CA ARG A 333 100.61 -84.91 106.29
C ARG A 333 101.95 -84.39 106.82
N GLN A 334 101.96 -83.25 107.50
CA GLN A 334 103.20 -82.65 108.00
C GLN A 334 103.78 -83.44 109.19
N ALA A 335 102.95 -83.90 110.12
CA ALA A 335 103.38 -84.76 111.23
C ALA A 335 104.04 -86.08 110.75
N LEU A 336 103.44 -86.73 109.73
CA LEU A 336 103.98 -87.95 109.10
C LEU A 336 105.37 -87.75 108.46
N MET A 337 105.73 -86.52 108.06
CA MET A 337 107.07 -86.25 107.51
C MET A 337 108.13 -86.07 108.59
N GLU A 338 107.75 -85.62 109.79
CA GLU A 338 108.66 -85.51 110.94
C GLU A 338 108.99 -86.89 111.55
N GLU A 339 108.04 -87.82 111.51
CA GLU A 339 108.21 -89.23 111.90
C GLU A 339 109.20 -89.96 110.98
N ALA A 340 108.98 -89.89 109.66
CA ALA A 340 109.86 -90.53 108.66
C ALA A 340 111.32 -90.00 108.67
N GLU A 341 111.53 -88.74 109.06
CA GLU A 341 112.88 -88.16 109.17
C GLU A 341 113.65 -88.69 110.40
N LYS A 342 112.94 -89.11 111.46
CA LYS A 342 113.54 -89.77 112.63
C LYS A 342 114.00 -91.20 112.30
N GLU A 343 113.22 -91.96 111.54
CA GLU A 343 113.61 -93.31 111.10
C GLU A 343 114.88 -93.29 110.24
N ARG A 344 115.00 -92.32 109.32
CA ARG A 344 116.21 -92.13 108.50
C ARG A 344 117.47 -91.98 109.34
N GLN A 345 117.41 -91.20 110.42
CA GLN A 345 118.57 -90.97 111.30
C GLN A 345 119.06 -92.24 112.01
N ILE A 346 118.17 -93.22 112.25
CA ILE A 346 118.54 -94.51 112.84
C ILE A 346 119.21 -95.41 111.79
N ASN A 347 118.63 -95.50 110.59
CA ASN A 347 119.15 -96.35 109.52
C ASN A 347 120.55 -95.92 109.04
N THR A 348 120.81 -94.61 108.94
CA THR A 348 122.15 -94.08 108.58
C THR A 348 123.23 -94.50 109.58
N ASN A 349 122.91 -94.57 110.87
CA ASN A 349 123.87 -94.94 111.92
C ASN A 349 124.19 -96.46 111.94
N LEU A 350 123.29 -97.30 111.41
CA LEU A 350 123.55 -98.73 111.22
C LEU A 350 124.46 -98.97 110.00
N SER A 351 124.20 -98.28 108.89
CA SER A 351 125.03 -98.35 107.67
C SER A 351 126.51 -98.07 107.94
N GLN A 352 126.80 -97.13 108.85
CA GLN A 352 128.18 -96.74 109.21
C GLN A 352 128.97 -97.80 109.99
N LEU A 353 128.31 -98.82 110.56
CA LEU A 353 128.99 -99.95 111.21
C LEU A 353 129.38 -101.05 110.23
N GLU A 354 128.69 -101.19 109.09
CA GLU A 354 129.01 -102.17 108.05
C GLU A 354 130.13 -101.66 107.12
N GLU A 355 130.11 -100.37 106.73
CA GLU A 355 131.20 -99.72 105.97
C GLU A 355 132.57 -99.82 106.68
N LEU A 356 132.58 -99.88 108.02
CA LEU A 356 133.81 -100.06 108.79
C LEU A 356 134.43 -101.46 108.67
N ARG A 357 133.69 -102.44 108.15
CA ARG A 357 134.18 -103.81 107.91
C ARG A 357 134.82 -103.98 106.52
N GLU A 358 134.43 -103.18 105.51
CA GLU A 358 135.00 -103.21 104.15
C GLU A 358 136.27 -102.35 103.98
N LYS A 359 136.77 -101.70 105.04
CA LYS A 359 138.04 -100.94 105.03
C LYS A 359 139.32 -101.76 104.76
N TYR A 360 139.22 -103.06 104.48
CA TYR A 360 140.38 -103.94 104.37
C TYR A 360 140.95 -104.13 102.95
N GLU A 361 140.11 -104.17 101.91
CA GLU A 361 140.55 -104.57 100.56
C GLU A 361 141.14 -103.41 99.73
N ASN A 362 140.32 -102.43 99.33
CA ASN A 362 140.70 -101.49 98.27
C ASN A 362 141.51 -100.27 98.73
N PHE A 363 142.68 -100.53 99.31
CA PHE A 363 143.67 -99.52 99.69
C PHE A 363 144.79 -99.37 98.63
N ARG A 364 144.47 -98.90 97.40
CA ARG A 364 145.51 -98.67 96.36
C ARG A 364 145.28 -97.48 95.43
N SER A 365 145.93 -96.34 95.77
CA SER A 365 146.18 -95.10 94.98
C SER A 365 144.95 -94.32 94.44
N LYS A 366 144.65 -93.05 94.81
CA LYS A 366 145.42 -91.76 94.86
C LYS A 366 145.69 -91.12 93.48
N THR A 367 145.61 -89.79 93.25
CA THR A 367 145.06 -88.61 93.98
C THR A 367 144.98 -87.39 93.01
N LEU A 368 144.18 -86.35 93.34
CA LEU A 368 144.14 -84.95 92.86
C LEU A 368 145.48 -84.29 92.41
N CYS A 369 145.58 -83.12 91.77
CA CYS A 369 144.72 -82.16 91.00
C CYS A 369 145.50 -80.80 91.00
N ALA A 370 145.43 -79.94 89.96
CA ALA A 370 145.34 -78.46 90.10
C ALA A 370 145.47 -77.64 88.79
N GLN A 371 144.59 -76.62 88.70
CA GLN A 371 144.81 -75.27 88.17
C GLN A 371 145.25 -75.05 86.71
N GLU A 372 144.22 -75.01 85.88
CA GLU A 372 144.01 -73.89 84.94
C GLU A 372 144.39 -72.53 85.57
N ARG A 373 145.45 -71.88 85.07
CA ARG A 373 145.63 -70.42 85.25
C ARG A 373 146.40 -69.67 84.16
N LEU A 374 146.99 -70.38 83.18
CA LEU A 374 147.71 -69.76 82.05
C LEU A 374 146.87 -69.60 80.76
N ARG A 375 145.56 -69.91 80.79
CA ARG A 375 144.69 -70.03 79.60
C ARG A 375 144.14 -68.68 79.06
N GLN A 376 144.85 -67.56 79.26
CA GLN A 376 144.34 -66.21 78.96
C GLN A 376 145.31 -65.27 78.22
N LEU A 377 146.53 -65.71 77.87
CA LEU A 377 147.56 -64.84 77.28
C LEU A 377 148.10 -65.25 75.90
N ASN A 378 148.02 -66.52 75.49
CA ASN A 378 148.73 -66.98 74.29
C ASN A 378 148.02 -66.74 72.95
N GLU A 379 146.68 -66.85 72.88
CA GLU A 379 145.97 -66.95 71.60
C GLU A 379 145.18 -65.70 71.19
N ILE A 380 145.78 -64.54 71.48
CA ILE A 380 145.66 -63.38 70.58
C ILE A 380 146.32 -63.70 69.22
N VAL A 381 147.32 -64.59 69.21
CA VAL A 381 147.95 -65.14 67.99
C VAL A 381 146.95 -65.85 67.07
N GLU A 382 145.93 -66.50 67.64
CA GLU A 382 144.87 -67.24 66.91
C GLU A 382 143.88 -66.30 66.16
N GLN A 383 144.11 -64.98 66.17
CA GLN A 383 143.30 -63.98 65.47
C GLN A 383 143.89 -63.59 64.09
N GLU A 384 145.21 -63.67 63.92
CA GLU A 384 145.88 -63.37 62.65
C GLU A 384 145.67 -64.49 61.61
N GLU A 385 145.87 -65.76 62.00
CA GLU A 385 145.70 -66.91 61.10
C GLU A 385 144.27 -67.04 60.55
N LYS A 386 143.28 -66.47 61.24
CA LYS A 386 141.88 -66.44 60.79
C LYS A 386 141.67 -65.52 59.58
N GLN A 387 142.46 -64.45 59.41
CA GLN A 387 142.29 -63.53 58.28
C GLN A 387 142.73 -64.15 56.95
N ILE A 388 143.81 -64.94 56.94
CA ILE A 388 144.28 -65.66 55.75
C ILE A 388 143.23 -66.67 55.27
N LYS A 389 142.48 -67.27 56.20
CA LYS A 389 141.36 -68.18 55.90
C LYS A 389 140.24 -67.50 55.12
N VAL A 390 139.84 -66.28 55.53
CA VAL A 390 138.74 -65.52 54.89
C VAL A 390 138.98 -65.28 53.39
N LEU A 391 140.22 -65.02 52.96
CA LEU A 391 140.53 -64.80 51.54
C LEU A 391 140.46 -66.10 50.70
N SER A 392 140.73 -67.25 51.31
CA SER A 392 140.46 -68.57 50.70
C SER A 392 138.96 -68.85 50.62
N ASP A 393 138.20 -68.47 51.66
CA ASP A 393 136.74 -68.64 51.67
C ASP A 393 136.07 -67.75 50.60
N GLU A 394 136.55 -66.52 50.38
CA GLU A 394 136.00 -65.59 49.38
C GLU A 394 136.22 -66.07 47.94
N THR A 395 137.35 -66.72 47.64
CA THR A 395 137.63 -67.30 46.31
C THR A 395 136.83 -68.60 46.06
N ALA A 396 136.61 -69.42 47.09
CA ALA A 396 135.65 -70.52 47.04
C ALA A 396 134.20 -70.01 46.85
N ARG A 397 133.83 -68.91 47.52
CA ARG A 397 132.52 -68.26 47.44
C ARG A 397 132.21 -67.77 46.02
N LEU A 398 133.17 -67.12 45.34
CA LEU A 398 133.02 -66.66 43.96
C LEU A 398 132.86 -67.82 42.96
N SER A 399 133.67 -68.87 43.08
CA SER A 399 133.54 -70.08 42.24
C SER A 399 132.18 -70.76 42.45
N THR A 400 131.71 -70.80 43.69
CA THR A 400 130.39 -71.33 44.04
C THR A 400 129.25 -70.43 43.54
N ALA A 401 129.44 -69.11 43.51
CA ALA A 401 128.48 -68.16 42.94
C ALA A 401 128.34 -68.32 41.42
N LEU A 402 129.45 -68.56 40.71
CA LEU A 402 129.43 -68.79 39.26
C LEU A 402 128.73 -70.12 38.91
N TYR A 403 128.97 -71.19 39.67
CA TYR A 403 128.22 -72.45 39.53
C TYR A 403 126.72 -72.29 39.85
N ARG A 404 126.36 -71.48 40.86
CA ARG A 404 124.97 -71.12 41.18
C ARG A 404 124.31 -70.34 40.03
N ALA A 405 125.00 -69.37 39.44
CA ALA A 405 124.48 -68.64 38.28
C ALA A 405 124.26 -69.57 37.07
N GLN A 406 125.21 -70.50 36.81
CA GLN A 406 125.09 -71.48 35.74
C GLN A 406 123.88 -72.43 35.95
N THR A 407 123.65 -72.88 37.19
CA THR A 407 122.50 -73.73 37.54
C THR A 407 121.17 -72.95 37.54
N GLN A 408 121.15 -71.68 37.94
CA GLN A 408 119.99 -70.80 37.78
C GLN A 408 119.65 -70.54 36.31
N LEU A 409 120.63 -70.42 35.42
CA LEU A 409 120.38 -70.24 33.98
C LEU A 409 119.81 -71.52 33.34
N VAL A 410 120.14 -72.70 33.88
CA VAL A 410 119.47 -73.96 33.53
C VAL A 410 118.06 -74.03 34.11
N SER A 411 117.85 -73.70 35.39
CA SER A 411 116.50 -73.72 35.98
C SER A 411 115.55 -72.76 35.28
N MET A 412 115.99 -71.54 34.97
CA MET A 412 115.24 -70.56 34.16
C MET A 412 114.85 -71.09 32.77
N ARG A 413 115.68 -71.95 32.17
CA ARG A 413 115.38 -72.59 30.86
C ARG A 413 114.42 -73.77 30.97
N ASP A 414 114.36 -74.44 32.11
CA ASP A 414 113.37 -75.48 32.36
C ASP A 414 112.05 -74.89 32.89
N GLU A 415 112.10 -73.75 33.59
CA GLU A 415 110.95 -72.89 33.89
C GLU A 415 110.34 -72.31 32.60
N ASP A 416 111.13 -71.82 31.64
CA ASP A 416 110.63 -71.40 30.31
C ASP A 416 109.89 -72.53 29.56
N LYS A 417 110.36 -73.78 29.66
CA LYS A 417 109.67 -74.95 29.09
C LYS A 417 108.40 -75.29 29.87
N LEU A 418 108.44 -75.28 31.20
CA LEU A 418 107.29 -75.52 32.06
C LEU A 418 106.22 -74.47 31.81
N LEU A 419 106.57 -73.17 31.76
CA LEU A 419 105.67 -72.08 31.40
C LEU A 419 105.08 -72.23 30.01
N LYS A 420 105.83 -72.75 29.01
CA LYS A 420 105.26 -73.03 27.68
C LYS A 420 104.27 -74.20 27.68
N ILE A 421 104.54 -75.25 28.45
CA ILE A 421 103.59 -76.36 28.66
C ILE A 421 102.36 -75.88 29.45
N GLU A 422 102.56 -75.02 30.45
CA GLU A 422 101.51 -74.43 31.28
C GLU A 422 100.63 -73.50 30.46
N ILE A 423 101.20 -72.57 29.67
CA ILE A 423 100.49 -71.75 28.68
C ILE A 423 99.66 -72.64 27.75
N HIS A 424 100.23 -73.71 27.17
CA HIS A 424 99.47 -74.58 26.29
C HIS A 424 98.35 -75.35 27.02
N SER A 425 98.55 -75.70 28.30
CA SER A 425 97.52 -76.26 29.16
C SER A 425 96.41 -75.24 29.47
N MET A 426 96.76 -73.96 29.64
CA MET A 426 95.84 -72.85 29.85
C MET A 426 95.09 -72.48 28.56
N GLU A 427 95.71 -72.56 27.39
CA GLU A 427 95.04 -72.45 26.08
C GLU A 427 94.00 -73.56 25.90
N SER A 428 94.36 -74.81 26.23
CA SER A 428 93.43 -75.94 26.27
C SER A 428 92.32 -75.73 27.30
N GLY A 429 92.65 -75.17 28.46
CA GLY A 429 91.71 -74.75 29.51
C GLY A 429 90.72 -73.68 29.01
N ILE A 430 91.21 -72.64 28.34
CA ILE A 430 90.41 -71.59 27.71
C ILE A 430 89.52 -72.18 26.60
N GLY A 431 90.00 -73.17 25.85
CA GLY A 431 89.19 -73.94 24.90
C GLY A 431 88.02 -74.67 25.58
N LYS A 432 88.30 -75.36 26.69
CA LYS A 432 87.28 -76.04 27.52
C LYS A 432 86.31 -75.06 28.18
N ILE A 433 86.78 -73.91 28.67
CA ILE A 433 85.96 -72.84 29.25
C ILE A 433 85.07 -72.22 28.17
N LYS A 434 85.58 -71.96 26.95
CA LYS A 434 84.75 -71.49 25.82
C LYS A 434 83.70 -72.53 25.39
N ALA A 435 84.01 -73.82 25.47
CA ALA A 435 83.02 -74.88 25.25
C ALA A 435 81.96 -74.91 26.37
N ALA A 436 82.37 -74.77 27.63
CA ALA A 436 81.46 -74.66 28.78
C ALA A 436 80.58 -73.41 28.69
N MET A 437 81.13 -72.25 28.29
CA MET A 437 80.33 -71.04 28.02
C MET A 437 79.27 -71.30 26.96
N LYS A 438 79.58 -72.00 25.86
CA LYS A 438 78.57 -72.38 24.85
C LYS A 438 77.51 -73.38 25.34
N VAL A 439 77.79 -74.15 26.38
CA VAL A 439 76.79 -74.97 27.08
C VAL A 439 75.96 -74.09 28.02
N GLN A 440 76.59 -73.14 28.73
CA GLN A 440 75.93 -72.20 29.61
C GLN A 440 75.02 -71.23 28.85
N GLU A 441 75.42 -70.77 27.65
CA GLU A 441 74.60 -69.97 26.72
C GLU A 441 73.34 -70.74 26.31
N LYS A 442 73.47 -72.04 26.01
CA LYS A 442 72.32 -72.91 25.71
C LYS A 442 71.42 -73.15 26.92
N GLU A 443 71.99 -73.31 28.12
CA GLU A 443 71.19 -73.41 29.34
C GLU A 443 70.53 -72.06 29.66
N ILE A 444 71.16 -70.91 29.39
CA ILE A 444 70.53 -69.58 29.53
C ILE A 444 69.35 -69.46 28.54
N ILE A 445 69.50 -69.89 27.29
CA ILE A 445 68.39 -69.95 26.33
C ILE A 445 67.26 -70.85 26.89
N ARG A 446 67.58 -72.05 27.37
CA ARG A 446 66.62 -72.97 27.99
C ARG A 446 65.97 -72.39 29.26
N GLN A 447 66.70 -71.61 30.06
CA GLN A 447 66.19 -70.91 31.23
C GLN A 447 65.29 -69.74 30.83
N THR A 448 65.56 -69.04 29.72
CA THR A 448 64.62 -68.04 29.17
C THR A 448 63.38 -68.69 28.55
N GLU A 449 63.49 -69.84 27.88
CA GLU A 449 62.34 -70.63 27.43
C GLU A 449 61.50 -71.12 28.61
N ILE A 450 62.13 -71.56 29.70
CA ILE A 450 61.46 -71.90 30.96
C ILE A 450 60.82 -70.66 31.56
N SER A 451 61.49 -69.51 31.61
CA SER A 451 60.91 -68.24 32.06
C SER A 451 59.68 -67.92 31.23
N TYR A 452 59.77 -67.82 29.90
CA TYR A 452 58.62 -67.58 29.03
C TYR A 452 57.50 -68.60 29.23
N SER A 453 57.80 -69.87 29.55
CA SER A 453 56.78 -70.86 29.90
C SER A 453 56.14 -70.61 31.28
N VAL A 454 56.90 -70.14 32.26
CA VAL A 454 56.42 -69.74 33.59
C VAL A 454 55.64 -68.43 33.49
N ASP A 455 56.14 -67.44 32.78
CA ASP A 455 55.51 -66.14 32.50
C ASP A 455 54.21 -66.31 31.70
N TYR A 456 54.16 -67.23 30.72
CA TYR A 456 52.93 -67.59 30.03
C TYR A 456 51.94 -68.32 30.94
N ASN A 457 52.40 -69.21 31.83
CA ASN A 457 51.53 -69.84 32.83
C ASN A 457 51.08 -68.84 33.91
N MET A 458 51.92 -67.86 34.24
CA MET A 458 51.61 -66.73 35.13
C MET A 458 50.54 -65.86 34.48
N GLU A 459 50.72 -65.38 33.25
CA GLU A 459 49.69 -64.62 32.51
C GLU A 459 48.38 -65.44 32.39
N LYS A 460 48.47 -66.76 32.15
CA LYS A 460 47.29 -67.65 32.10
C LYS A 460 46.59 -67.80 33.45
N ILE A 461 47.33 -67.80 34.56
CA ILE A 461 46.79 -67.84 35.93
C ILE A 461 46.25 -66.45 36.32
N GLU A 462 46.95 -65.36 36.03
CA GLU A 462 46.54 -63.97 36.21
C GLU A 462 45.27 -63.66 35.42
N LYS A 463 45.16 -64.13 34.17
CA LYS A 463 43.97 -64.01 33.33
C LYS A 463 42.81 -64.84 33.87
N ARG A 464 43.09 -66.00 34.49
CA ARG A 464 42.07 -66.75 35.24
C ARG A 464 41.66 -66.02 36.53
N ILE A 465 42.59 -65.37 37.22
CA ILE A 465 42.34 -64.57 38.43
C ILE A 465 41.56 -63.30 38.08
N ALA A 466 41.89 -62.60 37.00
CA ALA A 466 41.17 -61.43 36.49
C ALA A 466 39.74 -61.81 36.10
N ASN A 467 39.55 -62.93 35.39
CA ASN A 467 38.22 -63.47 35.10
C ASN A 467 37.44 -63.88 36.37
N MET A 468 38.12 -64.32 37.44
CA MET A 468 37.50 -64.62 38.74
C MET A 468 37.32 -63.37 39.64
N LYS A 469 37.99 -62.25 39.33
CA LYS A 469 37.87 -60.94 40.00
C LYS A 469 36.93 -59.96 39.27
N GLY A 470 36.51 -60.27 38.04
CA GLY A 470 35.59 -59.45 37.25
C GLY A 470 36.24 -58.39 36.33
N GLU A 471 37.57 -58.29 36.26
CA GLU A 471 38.25 -57.27 35.45
C GLU A 471 38.28 -57.58 33.95
N ASN A 472 37.12 -57.43 33.29
CA ASN A 472 36.98 -57.54 31.84
C ASN A 472 37.68 -56.38 31.10
N LYS A 473 38.97 -56.53 30.79
CA LYS A 473 39.73 -55.60 29.92
C LYS A 473 39.07 -55.37 28.53
N GLN A 474 38.16 -56.26 28.13
CA GLN A 474 37.31 -56.09 26.95
C GLN A 474 36.40 -54.86 27.01
N GLU A 475 35.95 -54.43 28.20
CA GLU A 475 35.16 -53.21 28.33
C GLU A 475 35.95 -51.95 28.00
N GLY A 476 37.22 -51.86 28.41
CA GLY A 476 38.05 -50.68 28.08
C GLY A 476 38.19 -50.47 26.57
N ALA A 477 38.43 -51.56 25.84
CA ALA A 477 38.48 -51.55 24.38
C ALA A 477 37.11 -51.24 23.75
N SER A 478 36.03 -51.88 24.22
CA SER A 478 34.67 -51.62 23.72
C SER A 478 34.17 -50.20 24.02
N ARG A 479 34.46 -49.63 25.20
CA ARG A 479 34.13 -48.23 25.54
C ARG A 479 34.94 -47.25 24.68
N ALA A 480 36.20 -47.54 24.39
CA ALA A 480 37.02 -46.72 23.49
C ALA A 480 36.50 -46.78 22.03
N HIS A 481 36.16 -47.98 21.54
CA HIS A 481 35.59 -48.15 20.20
C HIS A 481 34.19 -47.52 20.08
N ALA A 482 33.33 -47.67 21.08
CA ALA A 482 32.02 -47.02 21.13
C ALA A 482 32.13 -45.50 21.11
N LYS A 483 33.05 -44.91 21.88
CA LYS A 483 33.35 -43.46 21.81
C LYS A 483 33.87 -43.02 20.43
N LEU A 484 34.66 -43.85 19.77
CA LEU A 484 35.16 -43.58 18.42
C LEU A 484 34.02 -43.61 17.39
N VAL A 485 33.17 -44.64 17.40
CA VAL A 485 31.98 -44.76 16.54
C VAL A 485 30.98 -43.61 16.80
N GLN A 486 30.79 -43.22 18.07
CA GLN A 486 29.94 -42.08 18.42
C GLN A 486 30.54 -40.75 17.92
N ALA A 487 31.86 -40.55 18.02
CA ALA A 487 32.54 -39.38 17.47
C ALA A 487 32.48 -39.34 15.93
N GLU A 488 32.60 -40.48 15.26
CA GLU A 488 32.41 -40.61 13.81
C GLU A 488 30.97 -40.28 13.41
N ALA A 489 29.96 -40.80 14.11
CA ALA A 489 28.55 -40.46 13.86
C ALA A 489 28.28 -38.95 14.01
N ILE A 490 28.78 -38.33 15.08
CA ILE A 490 28.71 -36.88 15.29
C ILE A 490 29.45 -36.13 14.17
N TYR A 491 30.62 -36.60 13.74
CA TYR A 491 31.37 -36.00 12.64
C TYR A 491 30.59 -36.05 11.31
N TYR A 492 30.00 -37.20 10.96
CA TYR A 492 29.17 -37.34 9.76
C TYR A 492 27.91 -36.47 9.81
N ALA A 493 27.22 -36.41 10.96
CA ALA A 493 26.08 -35.51 11.15
C ALA A 493 26.46 -34.02 11.03
N ARG A 494 27.62 -33.62 11.56
CA ARG A 494 28.16 -32.25 11.40
C ARG A 494 28.59 -31.95 9.96
N MET A 495 29.18 -32.91 9.25
CA MET A 495 29.49 -32.82 7.81
C MET A 495 28.24 -32.65 6.95
N GLN A 496 27.18 -33.43 7.22
CA GLN A 496 25.90 -33.34 6.51
C GLN A 496 25.21 -31.99 6.75
N ASN A 497 25.21 -31.51 8.00
CA ASN A 497 24.74 -30.16 8.34
C ASN A 497 25.58 -29.04 7.68
N HIS A 498 26.91 -29.19 7.61
CA HIS A 498 27.77 -28.24 6.90
C HIS A 498 27.43 -28.19 5.40
N SER A 499 27.27 -29.35 4.75
CA SER A 499 26.87 -29.44 3.34
C SER A 499 25.49 -28.82 3.09
N LEU A 500 24.52 -29.05 3.99
CA LEU A 500 23.19 -28.44 3.91
C LEU A 500 23.26 -26.90 4.03
N LEU A 501 24.02 -26.36 4.98
CA LEU A 501 24.24 -24.92 5.13
C LEU A 501 24.97 -24.33 3.91
N GLN A 502 25.97 -25.02 3.38
CA GLN A 502 26.72 -24.59 2.19
C GLN A 502 25.82 -24.54 0.94
N ALA A 503 24.90 -25.50 0.78
CA ALA A 503 23.88 -25.49 -0.26
C ALA A 503 22.85 -24.36 -0.08
N GLN A 504 22.44 -24.06 1.16
CA GLN A 504 21.57 -22.91 1.47
C GLN A 504 22.26 -21.58 1.15
N ILE A 505 23.53 -21.41 1.51
CA ILE A 505 24.34 -20.23 1.17
C ILE A 505 24.45 -20.07 -0.35
N ALA A 506 24.72 -21.16 -1.09
CA ALA A 506 24.76 -21.14 -2.54
C ALA A 506 23.41 -20.72 -3.17
N LYS A 507 22.28 -21.25 -2.65
CA LYS A 507 20.94 -20.82 -3.06
C LYS A 507 20.72 -19.32 -2.80
N ILE A 508 21.03 -18.83 -1.59
CA ILE A 508 20.87 -17.41 -1.23
C ILE A 508 21.74 -16.50 -2.13
N GLN A 509 22.95 -16.92 -2.51
CA GLN A 509 23.78 -16.18 -3.46
C GLN A 509 23.19 -16.15 -4.87
N ILE A 510 22.55 -17.23 -5.33
CA ILE A 510 21.85 -17.28 -6.62
C ILE A 510 20.60 -16.38 -6.56
N ASP A 511 19.78 -16.50 -5.52
CA ASP A 511 18.58 -15.69 -5.32
C ASP A 511 18.93 -14.18 -5.24
N PHE A 512 20.03 -13.82 -4.56
CA PHE A 512 20.55 -12.44 -4.53
C PHE A 512 20.97 -11.94 -5.92
N ARG A 513 21.70 -12.75 -6.71
CA ARG A 513 22.09 -12.39 -8.08
C ARG A 513 20.87 -12.20 -8.98
N ASN A 514 19.88 -13.09 -8.87
CA ASN A 514 18.62 -13.01 -9.61
C ASN A 514 17.83 -11.75 -9.24
N LEU A 515 17.70 -11.45 -7.94
CA LEU A 515 17.00 -10.26 -7.45
C LEU A 515 17.73 -8.96 -7.87
N ASN A 516 19.05 -8.94 -7.84
CA ASN A 516 19.85 -7.81 -8.31
C ASN A 516 19.74 -7.60 -9.83
N ALA A 517 19.64 -8.67 -10.62
CA ALA A 517 19.39 -8.59 -12.07
C ALA A 517 17.99 -8.03 -12.37
N ILE A 518 16.97 -8.43 -11.62
CA ILE A 518 15.61 -7.86 -11.71
C ILE A 518 15.65 -6.37 -11.34
N TYR A 519 16.29 -6.01 -10.22
CA TYR A 519 16.45 -4.62 -9.78
C TYR A 519 17.13 -3.74 -10.86
N GLN A 520 18.21 -4.23 -11.49
CA GLN A 520 18.87 -3.54 -12.59
C GLN A 520 17.95 -3.38 -13.82
N GLN A 521 17.16 -4.39 -14.15
CA GLN A 521 16.18 -4.33 -15.24
C GLN A 521 15.04 -3.33 -14.95
N ASP A 522 14.58 -3.26 -13.70
CA ASP A 522 13.57 -2.31 -13.24
C ASP A 522 14.12 -0.87 -13.26
N CYS A 523 15.39 -0.64 -12.88
CA CYS A 523 16.04 0.66 -13.03
C CYS A 523 16.08 1.12 -14.50
N ILE A 524 16.44 0.22 -15.44
CA ILE A 524 16.46 0.52 -16.88
C ILE A 524 15.04 0.85 -17.39
N GLU A 525 14.01 0.13 -16.95
CA GLU A 525 12.63 0.44 -17.34
C GLU A 525 12.13 1.76 -16.71
N ILE A 526 12.54 2.09 -15.48
CA ILE A 526 12.28 3.38 -14.84
C ILE A 526 12.90 4.52 -15.66
N ASP A 527 14.18 4.42 -16.04
CA ASP A 527 14.84 5.41 -16.90
C ASP A 527 14.16 5.53 -18.28
N ARG A 528 13.73 4.40 -18.86
CA ARG A 528 12.95 4.39 -20.12
C ARG A 528 11.61 5.09 -19.96
N MET A 529 10.93 4.92 -18.82
CA MET A 529 9.65 5.57 -18.51
C MET A 529 9.83 7.06 -18.20
N ILE A 530 10.93 7.46 -17.55
CA ILE A 530 11.33 8.87 -17.37
C ILE A 530 11.63 9.52 -18.74
N GLY A 531 12.27 8.80 -19.66
CA GLY A 531 12.50 9.23 -21.04
C GLY A 531 11.18 9.50 -21.78
N LYS A 532 10.25 8.53 -21.76
CA LYS A 532 8.89 8.70 -22.32
C LYS A 532 8.12 9.84 -21.66
N LEU A 533 8.24 10.02 -20.34
CA LEU A 533 7.56 11.12 -19.63
C LEU A 533 8.06 12.47 -20.15
N LYS A 534 9.38 12.65 -20.28
CA LYS A 534 9.99 13.86 -20.87
C LYS A 534 9.53 14.09 -22.31
N GLU A 535 9.45 13.04 -23.13
CA GLU A 535 8.92 13.11 -24.50
C GLU A 535 7.46 13.61 -24.51
N LYS A 536 6.60 13.09 -23.62
CA LYS A 536 5.20 13.52 -23.54
C LYS A 536 5.03 14.92 -22.95
N SER A 537 5.84 15.32 -21.96
CA SER A 537 5.90 16.71 -21.51
C SER A 537 6.27 17.66 -22.65
N LEU A 538 7.28 17.33 -23.46
CA LEU A 538 7.66 18.13 -24.64
C LEU A 538 6.56 18.18 -25.71
N MET A 539 5.81 17.09 -25.91
CA MET A 539 4.63 17.11 -26.79
C MET A 539 3.51 18.02 -26.25
N VAL A 540 3.24 17.99 -24.94
CA VAL A 540 2.24 18.86 -24.30
C VAL A 540 2.67 20.32 -24.37
N GLU A 541 3.91 20.66 -24.01
CA GLU A 541 4.45 22.01 -24.15
C GLU A 541 4.40 22.52 -25.59
N GLY A 542 4.71 21.66 -26.57
CA GLY A 542 4.62 21.98 -27.99
C GLY A 542 3.17 22.22 -28.43
N GLY A 543 2.22 21.45 -27.88
CA GLY A 543 0.79 21.64 -28.05
C GLY A 543 0.31 22.96 -27.46
N GLU A 544 0.71 23.29 -26.23
CA GLU A 544 0.39 24.56 -25.58
C GLU A 544 0.96 25.77 -26.33
N LYS A 545 2.21 25.70 -26.80
CA LYS A 545 2.84 26.77 -27.59
C LYS A 545 2.05 27.01 -28.89
N LYS A 546 1.63 25.94 -29.59
CA LYS A 546 0.75 26.04 -30.77
C LYS A 546 -0.65 26.57 -30.42
N LEU A 547 -1.25 26.13 -29.32
CA LEU A 547 -2.56 26.62 -28.88
C LEU A 547 -2.51 28.12 -28.59
N ARG A 548 -1.48 28.60 -27.88
CA ARG A 548 -1.26 30.04 -27.61
C ARG A 548 -1.14 30.82 -28.92
N GLN A 549 -0.33 30.33 -29.88
CA GLN A 549 -0.23 30.94 -31.22
C GLN A 549 -1.58 30.99 -31.95
N CYS A 550 -2.34 29.88 -32.00
CA CYS A 550 -3.66 29.87 -32.64
C CYS A 550 -4.66 30.79 -31.91
N THR A 551 -4.54 30.99 -30.59
CA THR A 551 -5.37 31.97 -29.87
C THR A 551 -5.01 33.42 -30.20
N THR A 552 -3.72 33.76 -30.38
CA THR A 552 -3.33 35.11 -30.82
C THR A 552 -3.72 35.36 -32.28
N GLU A 553 -3.50 34.40 -33.18
CA GLU A 553 -3.96 34.48 -34.58
C GLU A 553 -5.49 34.67 -34.64
N ASN A 554 -6.27 33.93 -33.83
CA ASN A 554 -7.72 34.10 -33.76
C ASN A 554 -8.14 35.48 -33.19
N GLN A 555 -7.41 36.02 -32.21
CA GLN A 555 -7.64 37.38 -31.71
C GLN A 555 -7.37 38.43 -32.80
N GLU A 556 -6.28 38.28 -33.57
CA GLU A 556 -5.98 39.12 -34.73
C GLU A 556 -7.10 39.05 -35.78
N ARG A 557 -7.58 37.84 -36.13
CA ARG A 557 -8.72 37.67 -37.06
C ARG A 557 -10.02 38.29 -36.54
N LEU A 558 -10.25 38.29 -35.22
CA LEU A 558 -11.40 38.97 -34.62
C LEU A 558 -11.29 40.50 -34.69
N VAL A 559 -10.07 41.05 -34.62
CA VAL A 559 -9.79 42.49 -34.84
C VAL A 559 -9.90 42.85 -36.32
N GLU A 560 -9.36 42.05 -37.25
CA GLU A 560 -9.60 42.23 -38.70
C GLU A 560 -11.11 42.27 -39.01
N LYS A 561 -11.88 41.34 -38.42
CA LYS A 561 -13.33 41.25 -38.59
C LYS A 561 -14.08 42.45 -38.00
N SER A 562 -13.63 43.02 -36.87
CA SER A 562 -14.26 44.21 -36.29
C SER A 562 -13.93 45.48 -37.07
N LEU A 563 -12.69 45.61 -37.58
CA LEU A 563 -12.27 46.68 -38.49
C LEU A 563 -13.04 46.62 -39.82
N LEU A 564 -13.21 45.43 -40.41
CA LEU A 564 -14.02 45.24 -41.61
C LEU A 564 -15.50 45.58 -41.37
N LYS A 565 -16.09 45.19 -40.23
CA LYS A 565 -17.43 45.65 -39.84
C LYS A 565 -17.51 47.17 -39.74
N MET A 566 -16.60 47.82 -39.01
CA MET A 566 -16.55 49.28 -38.93
C MET A 566 -16.47 49.91 -40.33
N ARG A 567 -15.71 49.32 -41.25
CA ARG A 567 -15.59 49.80 -42.64
C ARG A 567 -16.88 49.60 -43.45
N ILE A 568 -17.61 48.51 -43.24
CA ILE A 568 -18.93 48.28 -43.82
C ILE A 568 -19.91 49.34 -43.30
N ASN A 569 -20.04 49.51 -41.98
CA ASN A 569 -20.89 50.55 -41.37
C ASN A 569 -20.54 51.98 -41.87
N GLN A 570 -19.27 52.29 -42.11
CA GLN A 570 -18.84 53.55 -42.73
C GLN A 570 -19.34 53.71 -44.17
N MET A 571 -19.33 52.63 -44.96
CA MET A 571 -19.84 52.62 -46.33
C MET A 571 -21.38 52.68 -46.38
N GLU A 572 -22.07 51.99 -45.47
CA GLU A 572 -23.52 52.07 -45.30
C GLU A 572 -23.96 53.50 -44.99
N MET A 573 -23.37 54.14 -43.96
CA MET A 573 -23.62 55.57 -43.66
C MET A 573 -23.29 56.52 -44.82
N LEU A 574 -22.38 56.15 -45.73
CA LEU A 574 -22.10 56.95 -46.93
C LEU A 574 -23.17 56.73 -48.00
N VAL A 575 -23.64 55.49 -48.20
CA VAL A 575 -24.75 55.17 -49.10
C VAL A 575 -26.04 55.86 -48.65
N ASP A 576 -26.38 55.79 -47.37
CA ASP A 576 -27.57 56.46 -46.81
C ASP A 576 -27.50 57.98 -47.02
N LYS A 577 -26.34 58.60 -46.80
CA LYS A 577 -26.14 60.03 -47.09
C LYS A 577 -26.19 60.40 -48.58
N GLN A 578 -26.09 59.45 -49.50
CA GLN A 578 -26.38 59.70 -50.92
C GLN A 578 -27.86 59.41 -51.23
N ASN A 579 -28.50 58.44 -50.56
CA ASN A 579 -29.94 58.19 -50.63
C ASN A 579 -30.72 59.43 -50.16
N ASP A 580 -30.36 60.02 -49.01
CA ASP A 580 -30.97 61.27 -48.50
C ASP A 580 -30.85 62.44 -49.49
N LYS A 581 -29.70 62.54 -50.18
CA LYS A 581 -29.50 63.54 -51.24
C LYS A 581 -30.34 63.24 -52.47
N MET A 582 -30.46 61.97 -52.85
CA MET A 582 -31.34 61.55 -53.95
C MET A 582 -32.80 61.85 -53.61
N TYR A 583 -33.27 61.54 -52.40
CA TYR A 583 -34.62 61.86 -51.94
C TYR A 583 -34.90 63.36 -51.87
N THR A 584 -33.94 64.17 -51.40
CA THR A 584 -34.10 65.63 -51.39
C THR A 584 -34.06 66.24 -52.78
N LEU A 585 -33.18 65.78 -53.67
CA LEU A 585 -33.19 66.18 -55.09
C LEU A 585 -34.48 65.76 -55.80
N GLU A 586 -34.99 64.56 -55.54
CA GLU A 586 -36.25 64.05 -56.12
C GLU A 586 -37.46 64.83 -55.58
N ARG A 587 -37.48 65.16 -54.28
CA ARG A 587 -38.50 66.05 -53.72
C ARG A 587 -38.45 67.43 -54.36
N HIS A 588 -37.26 68.02 -54.52
CA HIS A 588 -37.09 69.30 -55.23
C HIS A 588 -37.47 69.22 -56.72
N ARG A 589 -37.26 68.07 -57.38
CA ARG A 589 -37.75 67.82 -58.74
C ARG A 589 -39.28 67.85 -58.79
N MET A 590 -39.95 67.16 -57.87
CA MET A 590 -41.41 67.18 -57.75
C MET A 590 -41.95 68.57 -57.39
N GLU A 591 -41.35 69.28 -56.43
CA GLU A 591 -41.71 70.66 -56.04
C GLU A 591 -41.65 71.61 -57.25
N LEU A 592 -40.57 71.54 -58.04
CA LEU A 592 -40.42 72.32 -59.28
C LEU A 592 -41.43 71.91 -60.35
N GLU A 593 -41.69 70.61 -60.53
CA GLU A 593 -42.68 70.10 -61.48
C GLU A 593 -44.11 70.53 -61.10
N THR A 594 -44.46 70.55 -59.81
CA THR A 594 -45.73 71.11 -59.35
C THR A 594 -45.82 72.61 -59.60
N ALA A 595 -44.78 73.39 -59.26
CA ALA A 595 -44.77 74.83 -59.48
C ALA A 595 -44.84 75.22 -60.97
N ILE A 596 -44.21 74.44 -61.85
CA ILE A 596 -44.33 74.59 -63.31
C ILE A 596 -45.76 74.29 -63.77
N ASN A 597 -46.35 73.20 -63.30
CA ASN A 597 -47.73 72.83 -63.66
C ASN A 597 -48.76 73.86 -63.15
N GLU A 598 -48.62 74.37 -61.93
CA GLU A 598 -49.41 75.49 -61.41
C GLU A 598 -49.29 76.73 -62.29
N ARG A 599 -48.06 77.12 -62.68
CA ARG A 599 -47.88 78.27 -63.59
C ARG A 599 -48.40 78.04 -65.01
N LEU A 600 -48.40 76.81 -65.51
CA LEU A 600 -49.06 76.48 -66.77
C LEU A 600 -50.59 76.60 -66.67
N ILE A 601 -51.18 76.25 -65.51
CA ILE A 601 -52.61 76.45 -65.21
C ILE A 601 -52.94 77.94 -65.06
N ASP A 602 -52.10 78.73 -64.38
CA ASP A 602 -52.24 80.19 -64.29
C ASP A 602 -52.18 80.87 -65.67
N ILE A 603 -51.15 80.56 -66.46
CA ILE A 603 -50.99 81.13 -67.81
C ILE A 603 -52.19 80.73 -68.70
N LYS A 604 -52.71 79.51 -68.55
CA LYS A 604 -53.91 79.07 -69.25
C LYS A 604 -55.16 79.84 -68.78
N SER A 605 -55.39 79.99 -67.48
CA SER A 605 -56.57 80.72 -66.98
C SER A 605 -56.51 82.21 -67.32
N GLN A 606 -55.34 82.85 -67.29
CA GLN A 606 -55.12 84.21 -67.78
C GLN A 606 -55.36 84.33 -69.29
N LYS A 607 -54.89 83.37 -70.10
CA LYS A 607 -55.15 83.31 -71.54
C LYS A 607 -56.64 83.15 -71.83
N ASP A 608 -57.34 82.30 -71.10
CA ASP A 608 -58.78 82.06 -71.27
C ASP A 608 -59.60 83.29 -70.82
N MET A 609 -59.18 83.98 -69.75
CA MET A 609 -59.73 85.28 -69.34
C MET A 609 -59.49 86.37 -70.40
N LEU A 610 -58.30 86.44 -71.00
CA LEU A 610 -58.00 87.37 -72.09
C LEU A 610 -58.81 87.06 -73.36
N MET A 611 -59.05 85.78 -73.66
CA MET A 611 -59.95 85.35 -74.74
C MET A 611 -61.40 85.74 -74.45
N LEU A 612 -61.88 85.59 -73.22
CA LEU A 612 -63.21 86.04 -72.79
C LEU A 612 -63.32 87.57 -72.88
N LYS A 613 -62.33 88.32 -72.42
CA LYS A 613 -62.28 89.79 -72.53
C LYS A 613 -62.21 90.25 -73.99
N LYS A 614 -61.47 89.53 -74.85
CA LYS A 614 -61.44 89.77 -76.30
C LYS A 614 -62.81 89.51 -76.96
N LYS A 615 -63.55 88.49 -76.52
CA LYS A 615 -64.93 88.25 -76.96
C LYS A 615 -65.84 89.40 -76.50
N TYR A 616 -65.83 89.71 -75.21
CA TYR A 616 -66.64 90.79 -74.63
C TYR A 616 -66.38 92.15 -75.31
N LEU A 617 -65.12 92.51 -75.57
CA LEU A 617 -64.76 93.70 -76.35
C LEU A 617 -65.18 93.63 -77.84
N HIS A 618 -65.32 92.43 -78.41
CA HIS A 618 -65.89 92.28 -79.76
C HIS A 618 -67.41 92.51 -79.74
N ASP A 619 -68.08 91.98 -78.71
CA ASP A 619 -69.52 92.10 -78.49
C ASP A 619 -69.87 93.57 -78.16
N GLU A 620 -69.12 94.25 -77.29
CA GLU A 620 -69.21 95.71 -77.06
C GLU A 620 -68.94 96.52 -78.32
N ARG A 621 -67.95 96.14 -79.15
CA ARG A 621 -67.68 96.81 -80.43
C ARG A 621 -68.81 96.58 -81.45
N ALA A 622 -69.53 95.45 -81.37
CA ALA A 622 -70.71 95.20 -82.17
C ALA A 622 -71.90 96.04 -81.67
N GLN A 623 -72.10 96.13 -80.35
CA GLN A 623 -73.11 96.99 -79.73
C GLN A 623 -72.83 98.47 -80.06
N LEU A 624 -71.60 98.96 -79.86
CA LEU A 624 -71.22 100.33 -80.22
C LEU A 624 -71.37 100.62 -81.72
N LYS A 625 -71.27 99.62 -82.60
CA LYS A 625 -71.63 99.79 -84.02
C LYS A 625 -73.13 99.90 -84.24
N ALA A 626 -73.94 99.12 -83.52
CA ALA A 626 -75.39 99.24 -83.53
C ALA A 626 -75.82 100.61 -82.99
N ASP A 627 -75.32 101.00 -81.81
CA ASP A 627 -75.50 102.32 -81.20
C ASP A 627 -75.06 103.44 -82.14
N ILE A 628 -73.90 103.35 -82.80
CA ILE A 628 -73.47 104.34 -83.80
C ILE A 628 -74.47 104.40 -84.95
N SER A 629 -74.97 103.27 -85.47
CA SER A 629 -75.98 103.29 -86.54
C SER A 629 -77.33 103.89 -86.09
N GLU A 630 -77.76 103.63 -84.85
CA GLU A 630 -78.93 104.26 -84.24
C GLU A 630 -78.69 105.76 -84.02
N ARG A 631 -77.48 106.16 -83.59
CA ARG A 631 -77.09 107.56 -83.41
C ARG A 631 -76.94 108.28 -84.75
N THR A 632 -76.52 107.63 -85.83
CA THR A 632 -76.56 108.20 -87.18
C THR A 632 -77.99 108.42 -87.63
N LEU A 633 -78.86 107.41 -87.47
CA LEU A 633 -80.31 107.54 -87.71
C LEU A 633 -80.91 108.67 -86.85
N LYS A 634 -80.48 108.80 -85.59
CA LYS A 634 -80.90 109.87 -84.67
C LYS A 634 -80.33 111.23 -85.06
N ILE A 635 -79.12 111.29 -85.62
CA ILE A 635 -78.50 112.51 -86.14
C ILE A 635 -79.23 112.97 -87.40
N ASP A 636 -79.67 112.08 -88.30
CA ASP A 636 -80.49 112.49 -89.43
C ASP A 636 -81.91 112.91 -88.99
N GLN A 637 -82.53 112.19 -88.05
CA GLN A 637 -83.75 112.67 -87.37
C GLN A 637 -83.54 114.03 -86.67
N LEU A 638 -82.36 114.28 -86.12
CA LEU A 638 -82.03 115.53 -85.44
C LEU A 638 -81.58 116.64 -86.39
N LYS A 639 -81.02 116.37 -87.58
CA LYS A 639 -80.83 117.37 -88.64
C LYS A 639 -82.19 117.88 -89.09
N ASN A 640 -83.08 116.96 -89.46
CA ASN A 640 -84.48 117.27 -89.81
C ASN A 640 -85.16 118.06 -88.67
N ARG A 641 -84.86 117.73 -87.40
CA ARG A 641 -85.38 118.46 -86.24
C ARG A 641 -84.66 119.80 -85.97
N TYR A 642 -83.38 119.97 -86.34
CA TYR A 642 -82.63 121.21 -86.12
C TYR A 642 -82.93 122.24 -87.21
N GLU A 643 -83.18 121.78 -88.44
CA GLU A 643 -83.86 122.56 -89.48
C GLU A 643 -85.22 123.05 -88.94
N LEU A 644 -86.08 122.13 -88.46
CA LEU A 644 -87.35 122.46 -87.79
C LEU A 644 -87.23 123.20 -86.43
N SER A 645 -86.04 123.43 -85.87
CA SER A 645 -85.87 124.04 -84.55
C SER A 645 -85.04 125.32 -84.56
N LEU A 646 -84.29 125.59 -85.64
CA LEU A 646 -83.86 126.94 -86.00
C LEU A 646 -85.07 127.82 -86.33
N ASP A 647 -86.12 127.24 -86.91
CA ASP A 647 -87.42 127.89 -87.15
C ASP A 647 -88.25 128.17 -85.88
N LEU A 648 -87.88 127.63 -84.71
CA LEU A 648 -88.79 127.56 -83.55
C LEU A 648 -88.24 128.01 -82.18
N LEU A 649 -86.98 128.44 -82.05
CA LEU A 649 -86.48 129.06 -80.81
C LEU A 649 -86.27 130.57 -80.96
N GLY A 650 -87.21 131.34 -80.40
CA GLY A 650 -87.21 132.80 -80.42
C GLY A 650 -86.13 133.45 -79.54
N LYS A 651 -86.05 134.77 -79.62
CA LYS A 651 -85.10 135.62 -78.87
C LYS A 651 -85.83 136.33 -77.73
N ASN A 652 -85.12 136.59 -76.63
CA ASN A 652 -85.54 137.53 -75.59
C ASN A 652 -84.88 138.91 -75.81
N ASP A 653 -85.34 139.93 -75.07
CA ASP A 653 -85.24 141.34 -75.45
C ASP A 653 -83.83 141.99 -75.55
N ASP A 654 -82.76 141.30 -75.13
CA ASP A 654 -81.34 141.70 -75.34
C ASP A 654 -80.51 140.64 -76.11
N GLY A 655 -81.16 139.67 -76.77
CA GLY A 655 -80.56 138.88 -77.86
C GLY A 655 -79.57 137.76 -77.49
N THR A 656 -79.26 137.49 -76.22
CA THR A 656 -78.36 136.40 -75.77
C THR A 656 -78.86 135.63 -74.53
N ILE A 657 -78.14 134.57 -74.10
CA ILE A 657 -78.62 133.50 -73.18
C ILE A 657 -77.70 133.37 -71.94
N VAL A 658 -78.22 133.03 -70.74
CA VAL A 658 -77.53 133.15 -69.42
C VAL A 658 -77.62 131.86 -68.55
N THR A 659 -76.64 131.59 -67.65
CA THR A 659 -76.50 130.28 -66.95
C THR A 659 -75.78 130.28 -65.55
N ALA A 660 -76.45 129.67 -64.54
CA ALA A 660 -76.01 128.81 -63.41
C ALA A 660 -74.78 129.02 -62.46
N THR A 661 -73.97 130.09 -62.50
CA THR A 661 -72.65 130.08 -61.79
C THR A 661 -72.63 130.24 -60.23
N GLN A 662 -73.68 130.74 -59.57
CA GLN A 662 -73.56 131.40 -58.24
C GLN A 662 -73.37 130.52 -56.98
N ILE A 663 -73.48 129.19 -57.02
CA ILE A 663 -73.77 128.37 -55.82
C ILE A 663 -72.53 127.96 -54.96
N LYS A 664 -71.29 128.10 -55.46
CA LYS A 664 -70.14 127.30 -54.97
C LYS A 664 -69.34 127.78 -53.73
N ILE A 665 -69.61 128.93 -53.13
CA ILE A 665 -68.61 129.62 -52.28
C ILE A 665 -68.65 129.27 -50.76
N GLN A 666 -69.77 128.76 -50.23
CA GLN A 666 -70.07 128.90 -48.79
C GLN A 666 -69.43 127.84 -47.83
N ASN A 667 -68.98 126.68 -48.32
CA ASN A 667 -68.70 125.50 -47.48
C ASN A 667 -67.28 125.41 -46.83
N ALA A 668 -66.48 126.48 -46.84
CA ALA A 668 -65.02 126.34 -46.64
C ALA A 668 -64.48 126.52 -45.20
N GLN A 669 -65.22 127.14 -44.27
CA GLN A 669 -64.60 127.81 -43.11
C GLN A 669 -64.58 127.06 -41.77
N GLU A 670 -65.50 126.12 -41.50
CA GLU A 670 -65.69 125.57 -40.14
C GLU A 670 -64.61 124.56 -39.68
N LYS A 671 -63.85 123.97 -40.61
CA LYS A 671 -63.07 122.74 -40.36
C LYS A 671 -61.84 122.90 -39.45
N TYR A 672 -61.37 124.11 -39.17
CA TYR A 672 -60.04 124.35 -38.59
C TYR A 672 -59.97 124.29 -37.05
N MET A 673 -61.06 124.60 -36.34
CA MET A 673 -60.99 124.88 -34.89
C MET A 673 -60.85 123.64 -33.99
N LEU A 674 -61.37 122.48 -34.41
CA LEU A 674 -61.52 121.29 -33.55
C LEU A 674 -60.24 120.47 -33.32
N LEU A 675 -59.11 120.80 -33.97
CA LEU A 675 -57.93 119.93 -34.00
C LEU A 675 -56.98 120.11 -32.80
N ARG A 676 -57.09 121.21 -32.04
CA ARG A 676 -56.01 121.67 -31.12
C ARG A 676 -56.07 121.12 -29.70
N GLU A 677 -57.24 120.73 -29.19
CA GLU A 677 -57.40 120.28 -27.79
C GLU A 677 -57.02 118.80 -27.59
N GLY A 678 -57.12 117.96 -28.63
CA GLY A 678 -56.84 116.53 -28.53
C GLY A 678 -55.37 116.16 -28.25
N SER A 679 -54.42 117.06 -28.54
CA SER A 679 -52.99 116.77 -28.44
C SER A 679 -52.43 116.70 -27.02
N GLU A 680 -52.95 117.46 -26.05
CA GLU A 680 -52.36 117.51 -24.70
C GLU A 680 -52.77 116.33 -23.80
N LEU A 681 -53.97 115.79 -23.99
CA LEU A 681 -54.46 114.61 -23.27
C LEU A 681 -53.64 113.36 -23.61
N ASN A 682 -53.24 113.21 -24.87
CA ASN A 682 -52.56 112.01 -25.38
C ASN A 682 -51.18 111.80 -24.72
N VAL A 683 -50.46 112.87 -24.39
CA VAL A 683 -49.12 112.81 -23.77
C VAL A 683 -49.15 112.23 -22.35
N LYS A 684 -50.24 112.42 -21.60
CA LYS A 684 -50.38 111.89 -20.24
C LYS A 684 -50.71 110.38 -20.22
N ILE A 685 -51.43 109.89 -21.24
CA ILE A 685 -51.78 108.48 -21.38
C ILE A 685 -50.53 107.64 -21.65
N LEU A 686 -49.68 108.08 -22.58
CA LEU A 686 -48.49 107.32 -23.01
C LEU A 686 -47.53 106.97 -21.86
N LYS A 687 -47.29 107.88 -20.91
CA LYS A 687 -46.44 107.58 -19.74
C LYS A 687 -47.03 106.52 -18.81
N ALA A 688 -48.34 106.58 -18.55
CA ALA A 688 -49.01 105.58 -17.72
C ALA A 688 -48.99 104.18 -18.37
N GLU A 689 -49.02 104.11 -19.70
CA GLU A 689 -48.86 102.84 -20.42
C GLU A 689 -47.43 102.26 -20.35
N GLU A 690 -46.38 103.09 -20.26
CA GLU A 690 -45.00 102.63 -20.13
C GLU A 690 -44.74 102.01 -18.75
N ASP A 691 -45.18 102.67 -17.68
CA ASP A 691 -45.08 102.15 -16.30
C ASP A 691 -45.89 100.84 -16.13
N LEU A 692 -47.09 100.76 -16.72
CA LEU A 692 -47.88 99.52 -16.75
C LEU A 692 -47.15 98.39 -17.47
N LYS A 693 -46.52 98.63 -18.62
CA LYS A 693 -45.73 97.62 -19.35
C LYS A 693 -44.52 97.12 -18.53
N ALA A 694 -43.86 98.01 -17.77
CA ALA A 694 -42.74 97.64 -16.90
C ALA A 694 -43.17 96.72 -15.74
N LEU A 695 -44.28 97.06 -15.06
CA LEU A 695 -44.87 96.22 -14.01
C LEU A 695 -45.39 94.87 -14.56
N GLU A 696 -46.08 94.89 -15.70
CA GLU A 696 -46.62 93.68 -16.34
C GLU A 696 -45.49 92.71 -16.74
N ASN A 697 -44.37 93.22 -17.25
CA ASN A 697 -43.20 92.41 -17.59
C ASN A 697 -42.50 91.80 -16.36
N THR A 698 -42.39 92.57 -15.27
CA THR A 698 -41.82 92.08 -14.00
C THR A 698 -42.69 90.97 -13.40
N LEU A 699 -44.01 91.15 -13.42
CA LEU A 699 -44.99 90.18 -12.93
C LEU A 699 -45.06 88.91 -13.82
N LYS A 700 -44.89 89.04 -15.15
CA LYS A 700 -44.72 87.89 -16.06
C LYS A 700 -43.49 87.07 -15.73
N LEU A 701 -42.33 87.71 -15.51
CA LEU A 701 -41.08 87.01 -15.17
C LEU A 701 -41.20 86.26 -13.83
N MET A 702 -41.76 86.90 -12.81
CA MET A 702 -41.98 86.30 -11.49
C MET A 702 -42.99 85.15 -11.53
N ASN A 703 -44.06 85.27 -12.32
CA ASN A 703 -45.03 84.19 -12.51
C ASN A 703 -44.45 83.03 -13.32
N PHE A 704 -43.68 83.28 -14.39
CA PHE A 704 -43.02 82.24 -15.18
C PHE A 704 -42.00 81.44 -14.35
N SER A 705 -41.22 82.13 -13.51
CA SER A 705 -40.32 81.50 -12.54
C SER A 705 -41.10 80.65 -11.51
N ASN A 706 -42.16 81.20 -10.90
CA ASN A 706 -42.99 80.46 -9.94
C ASN A 706 -43.72 79.26 -10.56
N GLU A 707 -44.19 79.35 -11.81
CA GLU A 707 -44.80 78.22 -12.52
C GLU A 707 -43.79 77.12 -12.80
N THR A 708 -42.59 77.48 -13.26
CA THR A 708 -41.51 76.53 -13.55
C THR A 708 -41.04 75.85 -12.27
N TYR A 709 -40.91 76.59 -11.16
CA TYR A 709 -40.60 76.03 -9.84
C TYR A 709 -41.74 75.11 -9.34
N LYS A 710 -43.01 75.49 -9.50
CA LYS A 710 -44.17 74.65 -9.13
C LYS A 710 -44.25 73.37 -9.95
N ARG A 711 -43.96 73.40 -11.26
CA ARG A 711 -43.86 72.20 -12.10
C ARG A 711 -42.80 71.22 -11.58
N GLY A 712 -41.71 71.72 -11.00
CA GLY A 712 -40.68 70.89 -10.34
C GLY A 712 -41.08 70.27 -8.99
N PHE A 713 -42.18 70.73 -8.36
CA PHE A 713 -42.69 70.24 -7.08
C PHE A 713 -44.14 69.74 -7.14
N GLN A 714 -44.65 69.45 -8.35
CA GLN A 714 -46.00 68.94 -8.52
C GLN A 714 -46.12 67.55 -7.89
N LYS A 715 -47.15 67.34 -7.07
CA LYS A 715 -47.36 66.04 -6.42
C LYS A 715 -47.56 64.96 -7.49
N VAL A 716 -46.85 63.85 -7.28
CA VAL A 716 -46.94 62.62 -8.04
C VAL A 716 -48.33 61.99 -7.85
N ASP A 717 -49.00 61.65 -8.95
CA ASP A 717 -50.23 60.85 -8.95
C ASP A 717 -49.95 59.39 -8.52
N ASP A 718 -50.95 58.73 -7.92
CA ASP A 718 -50.83 57.35 -7.43
C ASP A 718 -50.55 56.32 -8.55
N ASP A 719 -50.85 56.66 -9.81
CA ASP A 719 -50.55 55.85 -11.01
C ASP A 719 -49.10 55.99 -11.52
N ASN A 720 -48.22 56.68 -10.79
CA ASN A 720 -46.81 56.80 -11.18
C ASN A 720 -46.08 55.43 -11.12
N PRO A 721 -45.29 55.08 -12.15
CA PRO A 721 -44.57 53.80 -12.22
C PRO A 721 -43.64 53.53 -11.04
N ASP A 722 -43.11 54.54 -10.35
CA ASP A 722 -42.22 54.38 -9.19
C ASP A 722 -43.01 53.89 -7.95
N ILE A 723 -44.25 54.35 -7.77
CA ILE A 723 -45.14 53.90 -6.68
C ILE A 723 -45.65 52.48 -6.97
N GLN A 724 -46.00 52.20 -8.24
CA GLN A 724 -46.35 50.84 -8.67
C GLN A 724 -45.16 49.87 -8.53
N GLN A 725 -43.93 50.31 -8.85
CA GLN A 725 -42.71 49.53 -8.60
C GLN A 725 -42.48 49.29 -7.11
N MET A 726 -42.65 50.28 -6.23
CA MET A 726 -42.47 50.06 -4.78
C MET A 726 -43.47 49.05 -4.22
N ASN A 727 -44.73 49.10 -4.66
CA ASN A 727 -45.75 48.09 -4.31
C ASN A 727 -45.42 46.69 -4.88
N ASN A 728 -44.85 46.60 -6.08
CA ASN A 728 -44.40 45.33 -6.65
C ASN A 728 -43.21 44.75 -5.88
N ILE A 729 -42.20 45.57 -5.54
CA ILE A 729 -41.05 45.18 -4.71
C ILE A 729 -41.50 44.71 -3.32
N GLN A 730 -42.48 45.38 -2.71
CA GLN A 730 -43.03 44.96 -1.42
C GLN A 730 -43.78 43.62 -1.52
N ASN A 731 -44.55 43.40 -2.58
CA ASN A 731 -45.19 42.11 -2.84
C ASN A 731 -44.17 40.98 -3.09
N ASP A 732 -43.12 41.24 -3.87
CA ASP A 732 -42.07 40.26 -4.17
C ASP A 732 -41.19 39.97 -2.94
N TYR A 733 -40.96 40.95 -2.08
CA TYR A 733 -40.36 40.74 -0.75
C TYR A 733 -41.22 39.80 0.10
N CYS A 734 -42.54 39.99 0.14
CA CYS A 734 -43.45 39.07 0.85
C CYS A 734 -43.46 37.65 0.26
N LYS A 735 -43.39 37.50 -1.08
CA LYS A 735 -43.25 36.19 -1.74
C LYS A 735 -41.91 35.52 -1.42
N ALA A 736 -40.82 36.28 -1.40
CA ALA A 736 -39.50 35.77 -1.02
C ALA A 736 -39.47 35.31 0.45
N LEU A 737 -40.16 36.01 1.34
CA LEU A 737 -40.31 35.65 2.76
C LEU A 737 -41.11 34.36 2.96
N SER A 738 -42.19 34.14 2.19
CA SER A 738 -42.95 32.88 2.25
C SER A 738 -42.18 31.71 1.64
N ALA A 739 -41.48 31.92 0.52
CA ALA A 739 -40.57 30.91 -0.05
C ALA A 739 -39.45 30.53 0.93
N LEU A 740 -38.83 31.50 1.60
CA LEU A 740 -37.81 31.25 2.64
C LEU A 740 -38.38 30.50 3.85
N LYS A 741 -39.65 30.72 4.22
CA LYS A 741 -40.32 29.95 5.26
C LYS A 741 -40.49 28.48 4.85
N ASN A 742 -40.92 28.23 3.62
CA ASN A 742 -41.09 26.86 3.11
C ASN A 742 -39.74 26.12 3.05
N VAL A 743 -38.69 26.74 2.50
CA VAL A 743 -37.34 26.15 2.47
C VAL A 743 -36.81 25.84 3.88
N ARG A 744 -37.19 26.63 4.90
CA ARG A 744 -36.85 26.34 6.30
C ARG A 744 -37.64 25.16 6.89
N THR A 745 -38.92 24.99 6.57
CA THR A 745 -39.69 23.81 6.99
C THR A 745 -39.21 22.54 6.27
N ASP A 746 -38.88 22.65 4.98
CA ASP A 746 -38.35 21.55 4.19
C ASP A 746 -36.96 21.14 4.71
N LEU A 747 -36.11 22.09 5.08
CA LEU A 747 -34.82 21.81 5.71
C LEU A 747 -35.00 21.09 7.06
N ALA A 748 -35.90 21.59 7.92
CA ALA A 748 -36.18 20.97 9.23
C ALA A 748 -36.66 19.50 9.08
N PHE A 749 -37.64 19.26 8.19
CA PHE A 749 -38.13 17.92 7.87
C PHE A 749 -37.03 17.00 7.32
N ASN A 750 -36.18 17.50 6.42
CA ASN A 750 -35.05 16.72 5.90
C ASN A 750 -33.96 16.44 6.96
N THR A 751 -33.73 17.35 7.92
CA THR A 751 -32.82 17.06 9.05
C THR A 751 -33.40 16.05 10.03
N GLU A 752 -34.71 16.06 10.26
CA GLU A 752 -35.41 15.06 11.08
C GLU A 752 -35.37 13.67 10.40
N ASN A 753 -35.67 13.58 9.11
CA ASN A 753 -35.53 12.34 8.33
C ASN A 753 -34.08 11.81 8.34
N LEU A 754 -33.07 12.69 8.23
CA LEU A 754 -31.66 12.29 8.33
C LEU A 754 -31.28 11.77 9.72
N HIS A 755 -31.87 12.32 10.79
CA HIS A 755 -31.67 11.82 12.15
C HIS A 755 -32.26 10.41 12.30
N ASN A 756 -33.52 10.23 11.89
CA ASN A 756 -34.24 8.96 11.96
C ASN A 756 -33.51 7.86 11.14
N LEU A 757 -33.09 8.17 9.91
CA LEU A 757 -32.32 7.25 9.06
C LEU A 757 -30.95 6.88 9.66
N ASN A 758 -30.33 7.75 10.47
CA ASN A 758 -29.10 7.39 11.18
C ASN A 758 -29.38 6.50 12.40
N GLU A 759 -30.50 6.68 13.10
CA GLU A 759 -30.91 5.78 14.19
C GLU A 759 -31.24 4.37 13.66
N GLU A 760 -31.99 4.27 12.56
CA GLU A 760 -32.25 3.00 11.85
C GLU A 760 -30.93 2.32 11.41
N ARG A 761 -29.94 3.10 10.96
CA ARG A 761 -28.60 2.59 10.60
C ARG A 761 -27.86 2.07 11.82
N GLU A 762 -27.90 2.78 12.94
CA GLU A 762 -27.22 2.36 14.18
C GLU A 762 -27.89 1.15 14.84
N GLU A 763 -29.21 0.99 14.73
CA GLU A 763 -29.90 -0.24 15.13
C GLU A 763 -29.52 -1.42 14.21
N SER A 764 -29.45 -1.19 12.89
CA SER A 764 -28.98 -2.17 11.92
C SER A 764 -27.53 -2.62 12.18
N ASP A 765 -26.64 -1.68 12.50
CA ASP A 765 -25.24 -1.99 12.85
C ASP A 765 -25.15 -2.83 14.15
N LYS A 766 -25.96 -2.53 15.18
CA LYS A 766 -26.03 -3.32 16.42
C LYS A 766 -26.55 -4.74 16.15
N ALA A 767 -27.60 -4.88 15.33
CA ALA A 767 -28.16 -6.17 14.95
C ALA A 767 -27.15 -7.02 14.13
N LEU A 768 -26.37 -6.38 13.27
CA LEU A 768 -25.27 -7.01 12.55
C LEU A 768 -24.18 -7.50 13.51
N GLU A 769 -23.78 -6.70 14.51
CA GLU A 769 -22.76 -7.10 15.50
C GLU A 769 -23.20 -8.36 16.27
N VAL A 770 -24.44 -8.39 16.79
CA VAL A 770 -25.03 -9.56 17.46
C VAL A 770 -25.02 -10.78 16.55
N THR A 771 -25.44 -10.62 15.29
CA THR A 771 -25.45 -11.70 14.29
C THR A 771 -24.04 -12.24 14.03
N THR A 772 -23.02 -11.38 13.99
CA THR A 772 -21.63 -11.84 13.80
C THR A 772 -21.06 -12.58 15.01
N LYS A 773 -21.44 -12.23 16.24
CA LYS A 773 -21.06 -12.97 17.46
C LYS A 773 -21.64 -14.38 17.44
N VAL A 774 -22.96 -14.51 17.24
CA VAL A 774 -23.64 -15.81 17.12
C VAL A 774 -23.04 -16.68 16.00
N ARG A 775 -22.59 -16.08 14.88
CA ARG A 775 -21.88 -16.81 13.82
C ARG A 775 -20.51 -17.33 14.26
N LEU A 776 -19.77 -16.60 15.09
CA LEU A 776 -18.48 -17.04 15.64
C LEU A 776 -18.68 -18.16 16.66
N ASP A 777 -19.65 -18.04 17.56
CA ASP A 777 -19.97 -19.07 18.55
C ASP A 777 -20.35 -20.41 17.88
N ASN A 778 -21.17 -20.33 16.82
CA ASN A 778 -21.54 -21.49 16.00
C ASN A 778 -20.34 -22.09 15.24
N ASN A 779 -19.39 -21.27 14.80
CA ASN A 779 -18.15 -21.76 14.17
C ASN A 779 -17.27 -22.52 15.18
N ASP A 780 -17.18 -22.04 16.42
CA ASP A 780 -16.41 -22.72 17.48
C ASP A 780 -17.07 -24.03 17.95
N ILE A 781 -18.39 -24.12 17.91
CA ILE A 781 -19.13 -25.38 18.07
C ILE A 781 -18.82 -26.35 16.91
N LEU A 782 -18.83 -25.86 15.67
CA LEU A 782 -18.51 -26.65 14.49
C LEU A 782 -17.06 -27.17 14.50
N LEU A 783 -16.09 -26.38 14.97
CA LEU A 783 -14.70 -26.81 15.15
C LEU A 783 -14.56 -27.90 16.23
N LYS A 784 -15.32 -27.82 17.34
CA LYS A 784 -15.36 -28.89 18.36
C LYS A 784 -15.90 -30.20 17.77
N ILE A 785 -17.02 -30.14 17.04
CA ILE A 785 -17.60 -31.31 16.36
C ILE A 785 -16.64 -31.92 15.33
N GLN A 786 -15.93 -31.09 14.54
CA GLN A 786 -14.92 -31.58 13.59
C GLN A 786 -13.77 -32.31 14.31
N LYS A 787 -13.32 -31.80 15.46
CA LYS A 787 -12.30 -32.47 16.28
C LYS A 787 -12.81 -33.80 16.83
N GLU A 788 -14.02 -33.84 17.37
CA GLU A 788 -14.63 -35.07 17.90
C GLU A 788 -14.80 -36.15 16.82
N LEU A 789 -15.22 -35.78 15.60
CA LEU A 789 -15.28 -36.69 14.45
C LEU A 789 -13.89 -37.20 14.04
N LEU A 790 -12.85 -36.37 14.12
CA LEU A 790 -11.47 -36.80 13.88
C LEU A 790 -11.03 -37.81 14.95
N ASP A 791 -11.26 -37.51 16.23
CA ASP A 791 -10.91 -38.37 17.36
C ASP A 791 -11.65 -39.72 17.28
N GLN A 792 -12.94 -39.73 16.96
CA GLN A 792 -13.72 -40.95 16.68
C GLN A 792 -13.09 -41.76 15.54
N LYS A 793 -12.70 -41.11 14.43
CA LYS A 793 -12.02 -41.76 13.30
C LYS A 793 -10.70 -42.41 13.71
N THR A 794 -9.91 -41.79 14.60
CA THR A 794 -8.69 -42.44 15.14
C THR A 794 -8.97 -43.62 16.07
N LYS A 795 -10.12 -43.63 16.77
CA LYS A 795 -10.55 -44.75 17.61
C LYS A 795 -10.98 -45.94 16.75
N ILE A 796 -11.79 -45.69 15.71
CA ILE A 796 -12.19 -46.71 14.72
C ILE A 796 -10.95 -47.32 14.05
N GLN A 797 -10.00 -46.50 13.57
CA GLN A 797 -8.76 -46.98 12.95
C GLN A 797 -7.80 -47.76 13.90
N ARG A 798 -8.00 -47.67 15.22
CA ARG A 798 -7.31 -48.52 16.21
C ARG A 798 -8.07 -49.84 16.39
N ALA A 799 -9.38 -49.78 16.64
CA ALA A 799 -10.22 -50.96 16.77
C ALA A 799 -10.18 -51.88 15.53
N GLU A 800 -10.23 -51.32 14.31
CA GLU A 800 -10.05 -52.10 13.08
C GLU A 800 -8.69 -52.80 12.97
N ARG A 801 -7.65 -52.22 13.59
CA ARG A 801 -6.27 -52.72 13.53
C ARG A 801 -6.08 -53.86 14.53
N GLU A 802 -6.63 -53.69 15.73
CA GLU A 802 -6.73 -54.71 16.77
C GLU A 802 -7.60 -55.90 16.31
N LEU A 803 -8.76 -55.63 15.70
CA LEU A 803 -9.62 -56.65 15.10
C LEU A 803 -8.91 -57.45 14.00
N ARG A 804 -8.16 -56.77 13.11
CA ARG A 804 -7.32 -57.44 12.09
C ARG A 804 -6.22 -58.32 12.70
N LEU A 805 -5.61 -57.89 13.81
CA LEU A 805 -4.64 -58.70 14.55
C LEU A 805 -5.30 -59.90 15.24
N ALA A 806 -6.47 -59.73 15.85
CA ALA A 806 -7.25 -60.80 16.48
C ALA A 806 -7.70 -61.86 15.46
N ILE A 807 -8.24 -61.45 14.31
CA ILE A 807 -8.61 -62.36 13.21
C ILE A 807 -7.38 -63.13 12.70
N LYS A 808 -6.22 -62.47 12.55
CA LYS A 808 -4.97 -63.13 12.16
C LYS A 808 -4.48 -64.13 13.22
N ALA A 809 -4.64 -63.81 14.51
CA ALA A 809 -4.29 -64.70 15.62
C ALA A 809 -5.23 -65.92 15.73
N ALA A 810 -6.52 -65.76 15.43
CA ALA A 810 -7.48 -66.87 15.34
C ALA A 810 -7.13 -67.83 14.20
N ARG A 811 -6.83 -67.28 13.00
CA ARG A 811 -6.34 -68.05 11.84
C ARG A 811 -5.06 -68.83 12.13
N ALA A 812 -4.16 -68.29 12.96
CA ALA A 812 -2.93 -68.98 13.37
C ALA A 812 -3.14 -70.11 14.40
N LYS A 813 -4.34 -70.27 14.96
CA LYS A 813 -4.67 -71.30 15.99
C LYS A 813 -5.55 -72.44 15.47
N THR A 814 -6.04 -72.37 14.23
CA THR A 814 -6.94 -73.38 13.65
C THR A 814 -6.59 -73.64 12.19
N ASN A 815 -6.22 -74.89 11.87
CA ASN A 815 -5.87 -75.32 10.50
C ASN A 815 -7.08 -75.87 9.72
N ASP A 816 -8.30 -75.68 10.22
CA ASP A 816 -9.55 -76.15 9.61
C ASP A 816 -10.33 -74.96 9.06
N GLU A 817 -10.30 -74.82 7.73
CA GLU A 817 -10.93 -73.70 7.01
C GLU A 817 -12.46 -73.71 7.13
N ASP A 818 -13.12 -74.86 7.19
CA ASP A 818 -14.58 -74.93 7.29
C ASP A 818 -15.06 -74.51 8.69
N LEU A 819 -14.33 -74.92 9.74
CA LEU A 819 -14.57 -74.45 11.10
C LEU A 819 -14.35 -72.93 11.21
N LEU A 820 -13.25 -72.43 10.63
CA LEU A 820 -12.87 -71.01 10.64
C LEU A 820 -13.84 -70.12 9.82
N HIS A 821 -14.36 -70.62 8.70
CA HIS A 821 -15.39 -69.97 7.90
C HIS A 821 -16.73 -69.93 8.64
N THR A 822 -17.07 -71.00 9.37
CA THR A 822 -18.27 -71.06 10.22
C THR A 822 -18.17 -70.07 11.38
N PHE A 823 -17.01 -69.99 12.06
CA PHE A 823 -16.75 -68.96 13.08
C PHE A 823 -16.81 -67.54 12.53
N GLN A 824 -16.31 -67.28 11.33
CA GLN A 824 -16.44 -65.96 10.68
C GLN A 824 -17.89 -65.61 10.35
N LYS A 825 -18.73 -66.59 9.98
CA LYS A 825 -20.17 -66.36 9.78
C LYS A 825 -20.89 -66.05 11.10
N ASP A 826 -20.64 -66.81 12.16
CA ASP A 826 -21.20 -66.55 13.49
C ASP A 826 -20.77 -65.18 14.04
N LEU A 827 -19.48 -64.83 13.92
CA LEU A 827 -18.96 -63.52 14.32
C LEU A 827 -19.61 -62.37 13.52
N ASN A 828 -19.69 -62.49 12.19
CA ASN A 828 -20.34 -61.48 11.35
C ASN A 828 -21.84 -61.36 11.65
N LEU A 829 -22.52 -62.46 11.98
CA LEU A 829 -23.93 -62.46 12.33
C LEU A 829 -24.16 -61.73 13.66
N LYS A 830 -23.35 -62.01 14.69
CA LYS A 830 -23.35 -61.28 15.97
C LYS A 830 -23.01 -59.81 15.79
N GLU A 831 -22.03 -59.47 14.96
CA GLU A 831 -21.66 -58.08 14.66
C GLU A 831 -22.80 -57.33 13.92
N LEU A 832 -23.62 -58.03 13.13
CA LEU A 832 -24.83 -57.48 12.51
C LEU A 832 -25.99 -57.35 13.51
N GLU A 833 -26.17 -58.30 14.42
CA GLU A 833 -27.15 -58.21 15.53
C GLU A 833 -26.81 -57.06 16.48
N GLU A 834 -25.54 -56.89 16.88
CA GLU A 834 -25.08 -55.77 17.70
C GLU A 834 -25.25 -54.42 16.98
N ARG A 835 -24.92 -54.33 15.68
CA ARG A 835 -25.20 -53.12 14.88
C ARG A 835 -26.69 -52.78 14.83
N ASN A 836 -27.55 -53.77 14.59
CA ASN A 836 -28.99 -53.57 14.56
C ASN A 836 -29.53 -53.14 15.93
N ASN A 837 -29.10 -53.78 17.02
CA ASN A 837 -29.47 -53.41 18.38
C ASN A 837 -28.97 -52.00 18.76
N MET A 838 -27.77 -51.62 18.34
CA MET A 838 -27.22 -50.28 18.60
C MET A 838 -27.91 -49.19 17.78
N ALA A 839 -28.29 -49.46 16.53
CA ALA A 839 -29.12 -48.55 15.73
C ALA A 839 -30.55 -48.43 16.29
N LEU A 840 -31.12 -49.53 16.79
CA LEU A 840 -32.39 -49.54 17.51
C LEU A 840 -32.33 -48.73 18.82
N HIS A 841 -31.23 -48.80 19.57
CA HIS A 841 -30.99 -47.96 20.75
C HIS A 841 -30.85 -46.48 20.38
N GLN A 842 -30.07 -46.12 19.36
CA GLN A 842 -29.95 -44.73 18.90
C GLN A 842 -31.30 -44.15 18.42
N MET A 843 -32.14 -44.95 17.77
CA MET A 843 -33.51 -44.55 17.45
C MET A 843 -34.38 -44.36 18.70
N ALA A 844 -34.24 -45.19 19.74
CA ALA A 844 -34.95 -45.02 21.00
C ALA A 844 -34.51 -43.74 21.74
N ASP A 845 -33.21 -43.44 21.77
CA ASP A 845 -32.65 -42.22 22.37
C ASP A 845 -33.15 -40.96 21.62
N LEU A 846 -33.17 -40.99 20.28
CA LEU A 846 -33.72 -39.92 19.45
C LEU A 846 -35.22 -39.71 19.69
N ILE A 847 -35.97 -40.76 20.00
CA ILE A 847 -37.41 -40.70 20.34
C ILE A 847 -37.62 -40.12 21.75
N GLU A 848 -36.71 -40.34 22.71
CA GLU A 848 -36.76 -39.69 24.03
C GLU A 848 -36.53 -38.17 23.93
N ILE A 849 -35.68 -37.74 22.99
CA ILE A 849 -35.42 -36.33 22.66
C ILE A 849 -36.59 -35.69 21.88
N PHE A 850 -37.06 -36.33 20.82
CA PHE A 850 -38.11 -35.82 19.92
C PHE A 850 -39.45 -36.56 20.11
N GLN A 851 -40.06 -36.35 21.27
CA GLN A 851 -41.23 -37.13 21.74
C GLN A 851 -42.45 -37.04 20.81
N GLU A 852 -42.60 -35.98 20.02
CA GLU A 852 -43.66 -35.83 18.99
C GLU A 852 -43.58 -36.91 17.89
N MET A 853 -42.38 -37.38 17.56
CA MET A 853 -42.15 -38.41 16.55
C MET A 853 -42.45 -39.83 17.06
N ASN A 854 -42.55 -40.01 18.39
CA ASN A 854 -42.69 -41.30 19.06
C ASN A 854 -43.81 -42.19 18.50
N PRO A 855 -45.07 -41.71 18.32
CA PRO A 855 -46.17 -42.56 17.85
C PRO A 855 -45.96 -43.03 16.41
N THR A 856 -45.46 -42.13 15.55
CA THR A 856 -45.21 -42.37 14.14
C THR A 856 -44.09 -43.40 13.95
N VAL A 857 -42.98 -43.24 14.67
CA VAL A 857 -41.84 -44.15 14.57
C VAL A 857 -42.17 -45.52 15.18
N ASN A 858 -42.78 -45.58 16.37
CA ASN A 858 -43.20 -46.87 16.95
C ASN A 858 -44.15 -47.64 16.02
N LYS A 859 -45.08 -46.96 15.33
CA LYS A 859 -45.92 -47.60 14.31
C LYS A 859 -45.09 -48.22 13.18
N TYR A 860 -44.17 -47.46 12.56
CA TYR A 860 -43.35 -47.97 11.47
C TYR A 860 -42.45 -49.16 11.88
N PHE A 861 -41.93 -49.19 13.10
CA PHE A 861 -41.18 -50.35 13.60
C PHE A 861 -42.10 -51.56 13.83
N TYR A 862 -43.30 -51.36 14.41
CA TYR A 862 -44.29 -52.42 14.62
C TYR A 862 -44.81 -53.01 13.30
N ASP A 863 -45.09 -52.17 12.30
CA ASP A 863 -45.48 -52.56 10.92
C ASP A 863 -44.37 -53.36 10.19
N LYS A 864 -43.15 -53.40 10.74
CA LYS A 864 -42.02 -54.22 10.27
C LYS A 864 -41.66 -55.37 11.21
N GLY A 865 -42.46 -55.63 12.25
CA GLY A 865 -42.22 -56.69 13.23
C GLY A 865 -41.06 -56.42 14.20
N LEU A 866 -40.51 -55.21 14.21
CA LEU A 866 -39.42 -54.79 15.08
C LEU A 866 -39.97 -54.11 16.34
N ARG A 867 -39.21 -54.14 17.43
CA ARG A 867 -39.51 -53.40 18.67
C ARG A 867 -38.32 -52.56 19.09
N LEU A 868 -38.58 -51.32 19.50
CA LEU A 868 -37.57 -50.44 20.06
C LEU A 868 -37.17 -50.92 21.48
N PRO A 869 -35.88 -50.99 21.81
CA PRO A 869 -35.40 -51.35 23.15
C PRO A 869 -35.89 -50.39 24.23
N VAL A 870 -36.16 -50.92 25.42
CA VAL A 870 -36.49 -50.10 26.60
C VAL A 870 -35.19 -49.51 27.16
N VAL A 871 -34.97 -48.21 26.92
CA VAL A 871 -33.80 -47.47 27.41
C VAL A 871 -33.80 -47.43 28.95
N ARG A 872 -32.99 -48.28 29.57
CA ARG A 872 -32.67 -48.17 31.00
C ARG A 872 -31.44 -47.28 31.14
N ARG A 873 -31.62 -46.08 31.71
CA ARG A 873 -30.53 -45.12 31.94
C ARG A 873 -29.41 -45.70 32.83
N ALA A 874 -28.33 -46.17 32.20
CA ALA A 874 -27.05 -46.33 32.86
C ALA A 874 -26.49 -44.94 33.18
N LYS A 875 -26.15 -44.67 34.45
CA LYS A 875 -25.52 -43.40 34.85
C LYS A 875 -24.06 -43.37 34.41
N SER A 876 -23.78 -42.92 33.18
CA SER A 876 -22.41 -42.71 32.71
C SER A 876 -21.74 -41.54 33.43
N GLN A 877 -20.68 -41.81 34.21
CA GLN A 877 -19.81 -40.77 34.77
C GLN A 877 -18.88 -40.20 33.69
N ILE A 878 -19.38 -39.25 32.89
CA ILE A 878 -18.55 -38.38 32.05
C ILE A 878 -18.92 -36.93 32.37
N SER A 879 -17.95 -36.19 32.88
CA SER A 879 -18.12 -34.80 33.32
C SER A 879 -17.82 -33.81 32.21
N TRP A 880 -18.85 -33.17 31.65
CA TRP A 880 -18.71 -31.89 30.94
C TRP A 880 -19.92 -30.98 31.24
N ARG A 881 -19.78 -30.14 32.27
CA ARG A 881 -20.51 -28.87 32.39
C ARG A 881 -19.48 -27.75 32.34
N SER A 882 -19.48 -26.97 31.26
CA SER A 882 -18.79 -25.69 31.21
C SER A 882 -19.70 -24.60 31.75
N GLU A 883 -19.45 -24.14 32.97
CA GLU A 883 -20.03 -22.91 33.47
C GLU A 883 -19.32 -21.72 32.82
N ASN A 884 -20.08 -20.85 32.13
CA ASN A 884 -19.90 -19.39 32.10
C ASN A 884 -20.78 -18.75 31.01
N SER A 885 -21.92 -18.19 31.42
CA SER A 885 -22.55 -17.04 30.76
C SER A 885 -23.50 -16.37 31.75
N PRO A 886 -23.19 -15.17 32.26
CA PRO A 886 -24.10 -14.43 33.14
C PRO A 886 -25.17 -13.73 32.31
N GLY A 887 -26.35 -14.34 32.20
CA GLY A 887 -27.52 -13.66 31.63
C GLY A 887 -27.97 -12.50 32.51
N SER A 888 -27.97 -11.28 31.96
CA SER A 888 -28.38 -10.07 32.67
C SER A 888 -29.88 -9.82 32.52
N ASP A 889 -30.70 -10.51 33.32
CA ASP A 889 -32.10 -10.12 33.51
C ASP A 889 -32.15 -8.80 34.28
N TYR A 890 -32.51 -7.71 33.60
CA TYR A 890 -32.81 -6.42 34.21
C TYR A 890 -34.24 -6.00 33.86
N SER A 891 -35.20 -6.34 34.73
CA SER A 891 -36.57 -5.87 34.63
C SER A 891 -36.67 -4.40 35.07
N GLY A 892 -36.61 -3.48 34.11
CA GLY A 892 -36.94 -2.07 34.34
C GLY A 892 -38.45 -1.84 34.28
N ARG A 893 -39.03 -1.32 35.37
CA ARG A 893 -40.28 -0.57 35.33
C ARG A 893 -39.94 0.91 35.37
N ASP A 894 -40.26 1.62 34.30
CA ASP A 894 -41.11 2.84 34.26
C ASP A 894 -40.97 3.52 32.88
#